data_AF-A0A0Q6C5T4-F1
#
_entry.id   AF-A0A0Q6C5T4-F1
#
_cell.length_a   1.000
_cell.length_b   1.000
_cell.length_c   1.000
_cell.angle_alpha   90.00
_cell.angle_beta   90.00
_cell.angle_gamma   90.00
#
_symmetry.space_group_name_H-M   'P 1'
#
loop_
_entity.id
_entity.type
_entity.pdbx_description
1 polymer ?
#
loop_
_entity_poly.entity_id
_entity_poly.type
_entity_poly.pdbx_seq_one_letter_code
_entity_poly.pdbx_strand_id
1 'polypeptide(L)'
;MTIVNEVVRLEIEDRIAVLSLDHPPVNALSRILREGIATGLGRALADPGVEAVVILCEGATFIAGADIREFGRPIAEPTLAALIATIEGAGKPVVAALHGTVLGGGLELALACHARIARPSTKLGFPEIKLGLIPGAGGTQRLPRLVGLSHALDLILTGEPIGAARARTLGLIDEIAYGDLRSAATAFARAHLEQRTPLRRIAADAGRLAGTIDPADMFDAAKMRHARIIARNDAARGALNALHAATRLPFEEGLAREREIFAELMNGPQSKAQRYLFAATRAAAKLGDLPAGTRPKPIARVGIVGAGTMGRGIAMAFLAGGLDVTIVETARESLGRGVAAIRSAFEASAAKGRLRPEAVAGRMARLTPSTALSDLAGCDLVVEAVFETLAVKREIFGKLDAIVRPDAILATNTSHLDVNQVAGGSKRPERVIGLHFFTPAHVMKLVEVVRGAKTTPEVAATAMAFVKSLGKVGVAVGVGDGFIGNRMVRVRRQEADRLVLEGAMPWDVDRVFTGFGLPMGPFRMADLAGLDLGWSREASSGRSLRARLCEIGRRGEKSKAGFYDYDAERTATISPVTEGLVRELSEAAGLQRRAITDREILERCLYPMINEGAKILEERIAARASDIDVVWVNGYGWPPVMGGPMFWADANGLGEVLEVLRRHEPALGSAFRPSGLLERLVREEGSFTGLF
;
A
#
# COMPACT_ATOMS: atom_id res chain seq x y z
N MET A 1 -21.38 -36.50 -5.95
CA MET A 1 -20.90 -35.36 -5.14
C MET A 1 -21.31 -35.55 -3.69
N THR A 2 -20.34 -35.64 -2.79
CA THR A 2 -20.54 -35.80 -1.34
C THR A 2 -20.17 -34.50 -0.65
N ILE A 3 -21.09 -33.94 0.13
CA ILE A 3 -20.79 -32.77 0.98
C ILE A 3 -19.90 -33.25 2.14
N VAL A 4 -18.71 -32.66 2.27
CA VAL A 4 -17.81 -32.94 3.40
C VAL A 4 -18.18 -32.04 4.58
N ASN A 5 -18.30 -30.74 4.32
CA ASN A 5 -18.90 -29.74 5.20
C ASN A 5 -19.46 -28.59 4.35
N GLU A 6 -19.88 -27.49 4.98
CA GLU A 6 -20.48 -26.33 4.30
C GLU A 6 -19.57 -25.63 3.27
N VAL A 7 -18.25 -25.79 3.36
CA VAL A 7 -17.26 -25.12 2.50
C VAL A 7 -16.41 -26.10 1.68
N VAL A 8 -16.62 -27.41 1.81
CA VAL A 8 -15.83 -28.44 1.11
C VAL A 8 -16.73 -29.54 0.56
N ARG A 9 -16.54 -29.85 -0.72
CA ARG A 9 -17.23 -30.93 -1.44
C ARG A 9 -16.21 -31.93 -1.99
N LEU A 10 -16.57 -33.20 -2.01
CA LEU A 10 -15.76 -34.29 -2.54
C LEU A 10 -16.52 -35.02 -3.66
N GLU A 11 -15.89 -35.15 -4.82
CA GLU A 11 -16.41 -35.90 -5.97
C GLU A 11 -15.39 -36.95 -6.39
N ILE A 12 -15.85 -38.09 -6.91
CA ILE A 12 -14.97 -39.10 -7.47
C ILE A 12 -15.35 -39.29 -8.93
N GLU A 13 -14.38 -39.10 -9.82
CA GLU A 13 -14.53 -39.24 -11.26
C GLU A 13 -13.37 -40.09 -11.79
N ASP A 14 -13.65 -41.21 -12.44
CA ASP A 14 -12.66 -42.10 -13.05
C ASP A 14 -11.46 -42.42 -12.14
N ARG A 15 -11.73 -42.76 -10.87
CA ARG A 15 -10.74 -43.07 -9.81
C ARG A 15 -9.96 -41.85 -9.28
N ILE A 16 -10.33 -40.63 -9.67
CA ILE A 16 -9.73 -39.39 -9.18
C ILE A 16 -10.72 -38.71 -8.23
N ALA A 17 -10.29 -38.45 -7.00
CA ALA A 17 -11.04 -37.66 -6.04
C ALA A 17 -10.81 -36.16 -6.27
N VAL A 18 -11.86 -35.40 -6.58
CA VAL A 18 -11.83 -33.95 -6.71
C VAL A 18 -12.39 -33.31 -5.42
N LEU A 19 -11.51 -32.65 -4.69
CA LEU A 19 -11.82 -31.89 -3.48
C LEU A 19 -11.99 -30.41 -3.83
N SER A 20 -13.24 -29.95 -3.83
CA SER A 20 -13.61 -28.58 -4.20
C SER A 20 -13.84 -27.73 -2.96
N LEU A 21 -13.03 -26.68 -2.81
CA LEU A 21 -13.04 -25.75 -1.69
C LEU A 21 -13.80 -24.47 -2.06
N ASP A 22 -14.78 -24.06 -1.26
CA ASP A 22 -15.65 -22.92 -1.55
C ASP A 22 -15.95 -22.14 -0.26
N HIS A 23 -15.04 -21.25 0.10
CA HIS A 23 -15.11 -20.39 1.28
C HIS A 23 -14.88 -18.92 0.89
N PRO A 24 -15.88 -18.26 0.26
CA PRO A 24 -15.75 -16.90 -0.23
C PRO A 24 -15.47 -15.90 0.90
N PRO A 25 -14.87 -14.73 0.61
CA PRO A 25 -14.55 -14.24 -0.74
C PRO A 25 -13.18 -14.69 -1.27
N VAL A 26 -12.31 -15.26 -0.43
CA VAL A 26 -10.89 -15.49 -0.78
C VAL A 26 -10.34 -16.85 -0.36
N ASN A 27 -11.21 -17.79 0.02
CA ASN A 27 -10.82 -19.13 0.47
C ASN A 27 -9.75 -19.11 1.56
N ALA A 28 -9.92 -18.21 2.54
CA ALA A 28 -8.97 -18.09 3.65
C ALA A 28 -8.95 -19.42 4.43
N LEU A 29 -7.74 -19.86 4.83
CA LEU A 29 -7.51 -21.07 5.63
C LEU A 29 -7.97 -20.89 7.08
N SER A 30 -9.27 -20.66 7.26
CA SER A 30 -9.93 -20.72 8.55
C SER A 30 -9.99 -22.16 9.06
N ARG A 31 -10.25 -22.32 10.35
CA ARG A 31 -10.47 -23.63 10.99
C ARG A 31 -11.44 -24.50 10.21
N ILE A 32 -12.61 -23.97 9.82
CA ILE A 32 -13.64 -24.74 9.12
C ILE A 32 -13.19 -25.24 7.74
N LEU A 33 -12.41 -24.43 7.02
CA LEU A 33 -11.84 -24.86 5.76
C LEU A 33 -10.77 -25.94 5.99
N ARG A 34 -9.93 -25.79 7.03
CA ARG A 34 -8.92 -26.79 7.40
C ARG A 34 -9.55 -28.13 7.81
N GLU A 35 -10.62 -28.11 8.61
CA GLU A 35 -11.40 -29.30 9.00
C GLU A 35 -12.01 -30.01 7.79
N GLY A 36 -12.58 -29.22 6.86
CA GLY A 36 -13.13 -29.75 5.61
C GLY A 36 -12.06 -30.40 4.73
N ILE A 37 -10.89 -29.76 4.59
CA ILE A 37 -9.76 -30.33 3.85
C ILE A 37 -9.28 -31.63 4.51
N ALA A 38 -9.06 -31.64 5.83
CA ALA A 38 -8.60 -32.81 6.55
C ALA A 38 -9.56 -34.00 6.36
N THR A 39 -10.85 -33.76 6.54
CA THR A 39 -11.89 -34.80 6.43
C THR A 39 -12.01 -35.32 5.00
N GLY A 40 -12.07 -34.43 4.02
CA GLY A 40 -12.22 -34.80 2.62
C GLY A 40 -10.99 -35.53 2.07
N LEU A 41 -9.79 -35.05 2.41
CA LEU A 41 -8.53 -35.69 2.05
C LEU A 41 -8.41 -37.07 2.73
N GLY A 42 -8.74 -37.17 4.02
CA GLY A 42 -8.73 -38.44 4.74
C GLY A 42 -9.65 -39.48 4.09
N ARG A 43 -10.88 -39.09 3.71
CA ARG A 43 -11.81 -39.97 2.97
C ARG A 43 -11.24 -40.41 1.64
N ALA A 44 -10.71 -39.50 0.83
CA ALA A 44 -10.15 -39.80 -0.48
C ALA A 44 -8.90 -40.71 -0.41
N LEU A 45 -8.05 -40.50 0.59
CA LEU A 45 -6.86 -41.34 0.78
C LEU A 45 -7.20 -42.74 1.29
N ALA A 46 -8.23 -42.87 2.14
CA ALA A 46 -8.69 -44.17 2.66
C ALA A 46 -9.48 -45.00 1.63
N ASP A 47 -10.13 -44.37 0.65
CA ASP A 47 -10.95 -45.07 -0.36
C ASP A 47 -10.08 -45.85 -1.35
N PRO A 48 -10.16 -47.19 -1.43
CA PRO A 48 -9.36 -47.98 -2.36
C PRO A 48 -9.72 -47.76 -3.84
N GLY A 49 -10.92 -47.23 -4.14
CA GLY A 49 -11.35 -46.88 -5.49
C GLY A 49 -10.77 -45.55 -6.01
N VAL A 50 -10.11 -44.79 -5.13
CA VAL A 50 -9.42 -43.55 -5.48
C VAL A 50 -7.93 -43.82 -5.66
N GLU A 51 -7.36 -43.42 -6.80
CA GLU A 51 -5.95 -43.55 -7.12
C GLU A 51 -5.19 -42.21 -7.08
N ALA A 52 -5.88 -41.08 -7.24
CA ALA A 52 -5.29 -39.74 -7.12
C ALA A 52 -6.29 -38.72 -6.57
N VAL A 53 -5.79 -37.59 -6.07
CA VAL A 53 -6.60 -36.48 -5.52
C VAL A 53 -6.28 -35.18 -6.26
N VAL A 54 -7.30 -34.40 -6.62
CA VAL A 54 -7.18 -33.01 -7.10
C VAL A 54 -7.78 -32.09 -6.04
N ILE A 55 -7.04 -31.08 -5.60
CA ILE A 55 -7.53 -30.01 -4.73
C ILE A 55 -7.72 -28.76 -5.60
N LEU A 56 -8.93 -28.23 -5.64
CA LEU A 56 -9.26 -26.99 -6.36
C LEU A 56 -10.12 -26.08 -5.50
N CYS A 57 -10.24 -24.80 -5.90
CA CYS A 57 -11.12 -23.85 -5.25
C CYS A 57 -12.16 -23.32 -6.23
N GLU A 58 -13.33 -22.99 -5.70
CA GLU A 58 -14.36 -22.20 -6.38
C GLU A 58 -14.16 -20.70 -6.15
N GLY A 59 -14.88 -19.89 -6.92
CA GLY A 59 -14.88 -18.43 -6.78
C GLY A 59 -13.67 -17.74 -7.41
N ALA A 60 -13.30 -16.56 -6.88
CA ALA A 60 -12.35 -15.66 -7.53
C ALA A 60 -10.87 -16.09 -7.45
N THR A 61 -10.53 -17.01 -6.55
CA THR A 61 -9.14 -17.33 -6.21
C THR A 61 -9.01 -18.74 -5.62
N PHE A 62 -7.82 -19.32 -5.66
CA PHE A 62 -7.41 -20.37 -4.74
C PHE A 62 -7.31 -19.81 -3.30
N ILE A 63 -6.58 -20.46 -2.41
CA ILE A 63 -6.36 -19.98 -1.05
C ILE A 63 -5.44 -18.74 -1.04
N ALA A 64 -5.97 -17.60 -0.57
CA ALA A 64 -5.25 -16.33 -0.49
C ALA A 64 -4.54 -16.08 0.88
N GLY A 65 -4.29 -17.15 1.65
CA GLY A 65 -3.57 -17.12 2.92
C GLY A 65 -4.39 -17.59 4.12
N ALA A 66 -3.81 -17.42 5.30
CA ALA A 66 -4.47 -17.73 6.57
C ALA A 66 -5.59 -16.73 6.90
N ASP A 67 -6.53 -17.15 7.73
CA ASP A 67 -7.52 -16.24 8.28
C ASP A 67 -6.89 -15.38 9.39
N ILE A 68 -6.63 -14.12 9.06
CA ILE A 68 -6.00 -13.16 9.98
C ILE A 68 -6.84 -12.92 11.24
N ARG A 69 -8.15 -13.21 11.21
CA ARG A 69 -9.03 -13.13 12.40
C ARG A 69 -8.66 -14.17 13.47
N GLU A 70 -7.96 -15.24 13.09
CA GLU A 70 -7.44 -16.26 14.00
C GLU A 70 -6.09 -15.88 14.62
N PHE A 71 -5.42 -14.84 14.13
CA PHE A 71 -4.08 -14.48 14.62
C PHE A 71 -4.14 -13.93 16.05
N GLY A 72 -3.20 -14.36 16.89
CA GLY A 72 -3.17 -14.01 18.32
C GLY A 72 -4.19 -14.77 19.18
N ARG A 73 -4.97 -15.70 18.61
CA ARG A 73 -5.84 -16.62 19.35
C ARG A 73 -5.14 -17.97 19.56
N PRO A 74 -5.61 -18.81 20.50
CA PRO A 74 -5.13 -20.18 20.62
C PRO A 74 -5.20 -20.93 19.29
N ILE A 75 -4.17 -21.73 19.00
CA ILE A 75 -4.07 -22.50 17.76
C ILE A 75 -5.19 -23.55 17.75
N ALA A 76 -6.01 -23.53 16.70
CA ALA A 76 -7.08 -24.50 16.50
C ALA A 76 -6.67 -25.61 15.53
N GLU A 77 -6.87 -26.86 15.94
CA GLU A 77 -6.73 -28.04 15.09
C GLU A 77 -7.89 -28.17 14.08
N PRO A 78 -7.66 -28.80 12.91
CA PRO A 78 -6.37 -29.24 12.41
C PRO A 78 -5.51 -28.04 11.97
N THR A 79 -4.23 -28.06 12.33
CA THR A 79 -3.27 -27.04 11.89
C THR A 79 -2.94 -27.17 10.40
N LEU A 80 -2.48 -26.08 9.78
CA LEU A 80 -1.97 -26.12 8.42
C LEU A 80 -0.76 -27.06 8.29
N ALA A 81 0.11 -27.11 9.31
CA ALA A 81 1.25 -28.02 9.33
C ALA A 81 0.80 -29.50 9.29
N ALA A 82 -0.24 -29.87 10.04
CA ALA A 82 -0.80 -31.23 10.02
C ALA A 82 -1.40 -31.59 8.65
N LEU A 83 -2.12 -30.65 8.01
CA LEU A 83 -2.63 -30.84 6.65
C LEU A 83 -1.50 -31.06 5.64
N ILE A 84 -0.46 -30.23 5.71
CA ILE A 84 0.71 -30.32 4.85
C ILE A 84 1.40 -31.67 5.00
N ALA A 85 1.63 -32.12 6.24
CA ALA A 85 2.22 -33.43 6.51
C ALA A 85 1.36 -34.58 5.95
N THR A 86 0.03 -34.48 6.05
CA THR A 86 -0.90 -35.47 5.48
C THR A 86 -0.80 -35.53 3.95
N ILE A 87 -0.73 -34.38 3.28
CA ILE A 87 -0.62 -34.32 1.82
C ILE A 87 0.74 -34.87 1.36
N GLU A 88 1.83 -34.45 1.98
CA GLU A 88 3.19 -34.84 1.58
C GLU A 88 3.48 -36.32 1.88
N GLY A 89 2.88 -36.86 2.95
CA GLY A 89 2.96 -38.28 3.31
C GLY A 89 2.02 -39.19 2.51
N ALA A 90 1.11 -38.65 1.70
CA ALA A 90 0.12 -39.44 0.99
C ALA A 90 0.79 -40.43 0.02
N GLY A 91 0.27 -41.67 0.00
CA GLY A 91 0.68 -42.71 -0.96
C GLY A 91 0.07 -42.56 -2.35
N LYS A 92 -0.81 -41.58 -2.55
CA LYS A 92 -1.51 -41.28 -3.80
C LYS A 92 -1.10 -39.89 -4.31
N PRO A 93 -1.02 -39.65 -5.63
CA PRO A 93 -0.76 -38.31 -6.17
C PRO A 93 -1.80 -37.30 -5.69
N VAL A 94 -1.34 -36.10 -5.33
CA VAL A 94 -2.19 -34.98 -4.93
C VAL A 94 -1.82 -33.79 -5.82
N VAL A 95 -2.77 -33.30 -6.60
CA VAL A 95 -2.57 -32.22 -7.58
C VAL A 95 -3.32 -30.97 -7.12
N ALA A 96 -2.63 -29.84 -7.00
CA ALA A 96 -3.26 -28.56 -6.71
C ALA A 96 -3.61 -27.83 -8.03
N ALA A 97 -4.88 -27.47 -8.20
CA ALA A 97 -5.37 -26.71 -9.35
C ALA A 97 -5.57 -25.23 -8.94
N LEU A 98 -4.73 -24.36 -9.50
CA LEU A 98 -4.46 -23.01 -8.98
C LEU A 98 -5.01 -21.90 -9.90
N HIS A 99 -5.84 -21.01 -9.36
CA HIS A 99 -6.28 -19.78 -10.04
C HIS A 99 -6.28 -18.57 -9.12
N GLY A 100 -6.39 -17.37 -9.71
CA GLY A 100 -6.44 -16.12 -8.96
C GLY A 100 -5.18 -15.91 -8.13
N THR A 101 -5.31 -15.81 -6.81
CA THR A 101 -4.20 -15.59 -5.87
C THR A 101 -3.91 -16.83 -5.02
N VAL A 102 -2.66 -17.28 -5.02
CA VAL A 102 -2.16 -18.42 -4.23
C VAL A 102 -1.10 -17.85 -3.28
N LEU A 103 -1.52 -17.45 -2.08
CA LEU A 103 -0.68 -16.63 -1.20
C LEU A 103 -0.47 -17.28 0.17
N GLY A 104 0.73 -17.09 0.70
CA GLY A 104 1.11 -17.52 2.05
C GLY A 104 0.79 -18.98 2.32
N GLY A 105 0.01 -19.26 3.38
CA GLY A 105 -0.43 -20.62 3.71
C GLY A 105 -1.12 -21.39 2.58
N GLY A 106 -1.76 -20.71 1.61
CA GLY A 106 -2.30 -21.35 0.41
C GLY A 106 -1.22 -21.87 -0.53
N LEU A 107 -0.11 -21.13 -0.64
CA LEU A 107 1.07 -21.58 -1.36
C LEU A 107 1.79 -22.67 -0.56
N GLU A 108 1.86 -22.60 0.77
CA GLU A 108 2.45 -23.68 1.60
C GLU A 108 1.70 -25.00 1.41
N LEU A 109 0.36 -24.98 1.37
CA LEU A 109 -0.46 -26.14 1.07
C LEU A 109 -0.21 -26.66 -0.36
N ALA A 110 -0.14 -25.76 -1.35
CA ALA A 110 0.15 -26.13 -2.74
C ALA A 110 1.57 -26.71 -2.90
N LEU A 111 2.55 -26.26 -2.12
CA LEU A 111 3.91 -26.81 -2.10
C LEU A 111 3.95 -28.22 -1.51
N ALA A 112 3.06 -28.56 -0.58
CA ALA A 112 2.94 -29.92 -0.05
C ALA A 112 2.38 -30.91 -1.08
N CYS A 113 1.59 -30.43 -2.05
CA CYS A 113 1.05 -31.26 -3.12
C CYS A 113 2.15 -31.81 -4.04
N HIS A 114 1.92 -32.97 -4.64
CA HIS A 114 2.86 -33.63 -5.53
C HIS A 114 3.01 -32.88 -6.87
N ALA A 115 1.92 -32.25 -7.36
CA ALA A 115 1.94 -31.41 -8.56
C ALA A 115 1.05 -30.17 -8.43
N ARG A 116 1.32 -29.15 -9.26
CA ARG A 116 0.65 -27.84 -9.29
C ARG A 116 0.36 -27.41 -10.73
N ILE A 117 -0.91 -27.23 -11.05
CA ILE A 117 -1.39 -26.78 -12.36
C ILE A 117 -2.05 -25.41 -12.19
N ALA A 118 -1.72 -24.41 -13.01
CA ALA A 118 -2.23 -23.06 -12.80
C ALA A 118 -2.84 -22.42 -14.05
N ARG A 119 -3.85 -21.56 -13.89
CA ARG A 119 -4.30 -20.67 -14.98
C ARG A 119 -3.24 -19.60 -15.32
N PRO A 120 -3.23 -19.05 -16.55
CA PRO A 120 -2.29 -17.99 -16.95
C PRO A 120 -2.34 -16.74 -16.07
N SER A 121 -3.52 -16.42 -15.53
CA SER A 121 -3.75 -15.24 -14.68
C SER A 121 -3.31 -15.42 -13.22
N THR A 122 -2.88 -16.62 -12.81
CA THR A 122 -2.55 -16.93 -11.42
C THR A 122 -1.35 -16.12 -10.92
N LYS A 123 -1.44 -15.68 -9.66
CA LYS A 123 -0.39 -14.99 -8.90
C LYS A 123 0.00 -15.83 -7.68
N LEU A 124 1.28 -16.11 -7.49
CA LEU A 124 1.81 -16.94 -6.40
C LEU A 124 2.86 -16.18 -5.59
N GLY A 125 2.83 -16.24 -4.26
CA GLY A 125 3.87 -15.61 -3.42
C GLY A 125 3.64 -15.68 -1.91
N PHE A 126 4.59 -15.12 -1.15
CA PHE A 126 4.63 -15.13 0.32
C PHE A 126 4.57 -13.71 0.89
N PRO A 127 3.37 -13.12 1.04
CA PRO A 127 3.23 -11.73 1.49
C PRO A 127 3.40 -11.55 3.01
N GLU A 128 3.77 -12.57 3.79
CA GLU A 128 3.86 -12.56 5.25
C GLU A 128 4.71 -11.42 5.81
N ILE A 129 5.78 -11.03 5.10
CA ILE A 129 6.64 -9.91 5.50
C ILE A 129 5.90 -8.58 5.57
N LYS A 130 4.79 -8.44 4.83
CA LYS A 130 3.89 -7.27 4.87
C LYS A 130 3.03 -7.23 6.14
N LEU A 131 2.99 -8.33 6.90
CA LEU A 131 2.36 -8.47 8.21
C LEU A 131 3.40 -8.58 9.35
N GLY A 132 4.68 -8.36 9.04
CA GLY A 132 5.77 -8.52 10.00
C GLY A 132 5.99 -9.97 10.40
N LEU A 133 5.73 -10.91 9.49
CA LEU A 133 5.85 -12.34 9.70
C LEU A 133 6.69 -12.99 8.60
N ILE A 134 6.98 -14.28 8.78
CA ILE A 134 7.54 -15.16 7.74
C ILE A 134 6.51 -16.23 7.38
N PRO A 135 6.67 -16.96 6.26
CA PRO A 135 5.97 -18.24 6.07
C PRO A 135 6.24 -19.15 7.27
N GLY A 136 5.20 -19.81 7.78
CA GLY A 136 5.24 -20.48 9.10
C GLY A 136 4.67 -21.90 9.13
N ALA A 137 4.44 -22.49 7.95
CA ALA A 137 4.05 -23.88 7.75
C ALA A 137 4.96 -24.59 6.73
N GLY A 138 6.24 -24.21 6.71
CA GLY A 138 7.32 -24.78 5.94
C GLY A 138 7.59 -24.10 4.60
N GLY A 139 7.00 -22.93 4.34
CA GLY A 139 7.29 -22.14 3.14
C GLY A 139 8.76 -21.76 3.02
N THR A 140 9.42 -21.39 4.11
CA THR A 140 10.87 -21.05 4.08
C THR A 140 11.76 -22.28 3.88
N GLN A 141 11.22 -23.47 4.10
CA GLN A 141 11.95 -24.73 3.93
C GLN A 141 11.72 -25.34 2.54
N ARG A 142 10.47 -25.40 2.06
CA ARG A 142 10.11 -26.02 0.77
C ARG A 142 10.40 -25.14 -0.42
N LEU A 143 10.19 -23.82 -0.33
CA LEU A 143 10.43 -22.93 -1.45
C LEU A 143 11.87 -22.97 -1.98
N PRO A 144 12.94 -22.83 -1.16
CA PRO A 144 14.31 -22.86 -1.67
C PRO A 144 14.70 -24.23 -2.26
N ARG A 145 14.10 -25.33 -1.76
CA ARG A 145 14.26 -26.68 -2.33
C ARG A 145 13.62 -26.81 -3.72
N LEU A 146 12.56 -26.04 -4.00
CA LEU A 146 11.86 -26.10 -5.28
C LEU A 146 12.42 -25.13 -6.33
N VAL A 147 12.61 -23.86 -5.98
CA VAL A 147 12.98 -22.78 -6.93
C VAL A 147 14.42 -22.30 -6.83
N GLY A 148 15.19 -22.87 -5.89
CA GLY A 148 16.54 -22.43 -5.53
C GLY A 148 16.55 -21.27 -4.55
N LEU A 149 17.63 -21.17 -3.77
CA LEU A 149 17.77 -20.23 -2.66
C LEU A 149 17.64 -18.75 -3.06
N SER A 150 18.25 -18.33 -4.18
CA SER A 150 18.24 -16.92 -4.62
C SER A 150 16.82 -16.42 -4.92
N HIS A 151 16.02 -17.25 -5.61
CA HIS A 151 14.63 -16.92 -5.91
C HIS A 151 13.75 -16.96 -4.66
N ALA A 152 14.00 -17.91 -3.75
CA ALA A 152 13.28 -17.98 -2.48
C ALA A 152 13.54 -16.74 -1.61
N LEU A 153 14.79 -16.29 -1.51
CA LEU A 153 15.18 -15.04 -0.83
C LEU A 153 14.41 -13.84 -1.41
N ASP A 154 14.38 -13.69 -2.74
CA ASP A 154 13.64 -12.59 -3.38
C ASP A 154 12.13 -12.67 -3.09
N LEU A 155 11.52 -13.84 -3.26
CA LEU A 155 10.08 -14.02 -3.09
C LEU A 155 9.62 -13.75 -1.64
N ILE A 156 10.41 -14.19 -0.66
CA ILE A 156 10.07 -14.04 0.77
C ILE A 156 10.42 -12.63 1.29
N LEU A 157 11.60 -12.08 0.94
CA LEU A 157 12.02 -10.76 1.44
C LEU A 157 11.24 -9.60 0.81
N THR A 158 10.71 -9.77 -0.39
CA THR A 158 9.87 -8.73 -1.02
C THR A 158 8.39 -8.90 -0.72
N GLY A 159 7.95 -10.16 -0.53
CA GLY A 159 6.52 -10.50 -0.45
C GLY A 159 5.73 -10.11 -1.69
N GLU A 160 6.39 -9.95 -2.84
CA GLU A 160 5.75 -9.63 -4.11
C GLU A 160 5.42 -10.91 -4.89
N PRO A 161 4.14 -11.10 -5.27
CA PRO A 161 3.74 -12.30 -5.99
C PRO A 161 4.22 -12.30 -7.44
N ILE A 162 4.55 -13.48 -7.96
CA ILE A 162 4.91 -13.70 -9.36
C ILE A 162 3.75 -14.29 -10.17
N GLY A 163 3.72 -14.02 -11.47
CA GLY A 163 2.72 -14.60 -12.38
C GLY A 163 3.05 -16.04 -12.79
N ALA A 164 2.03 -16.77 -13.27
CA ALA A 164 2.12 -18.16 -13.69
C ALA A 164 3.27 -18.44 -14.68
N ALA A 165 3.51 -17.57 -15.67
CA ALA A 165 4.61 -17.74 -16.63
C ALA A 165 5.98 -17.81 -15.94
N ARG A 166 6.28 -16.86 -15.04
CA ARG A 166 7.53 -16.87 -14.26
C ARG A 166 7.57 -18.05 -13.29
N ALA A 167 6.44 -18.37 -12.65
CA ALA A 167 6.33 -19.51 -11.75
C ALA A 167 6.65 -20.83 -12.48
N ARG A 168 6.23 -20.99 -13.74
CA ARG A 168 6.54 -22.15 -14.56
C ARG A 168 8.03 -22.23 -14.88
N THR A 169 8.65 -21.13 -15.29
CA THR A 169 10.09 -21.06 -15.55
C THR A 169 10.92 -21.44 -14.33
N LEU A 170 10.50 -21.02 -13.12
CA LEU A 170 11.20 -21.33 -11.87
C LEU A 170 10.93 -22.75 -11.34
N GLY A 171 9.97 -23.49 -11.92
CA GLY A 171 9.53 -24.79 -11.42
C GLY A 171 8.60 -24.72 -10.18
N LEU A 172 8.05 -23.54 -9.86
CA LEU A 172 7.06 -23.38 -8.80
C LEU A 172 5.72 -24.04 -9.18
N ILE A 173 5.38 -24.06 -10.48
CA ILE A 173 4.24 -24.79 -11.03
C ILE A 173 4.69 -25.75 -12.15
N ASP A 174 3.94 -26.84 -12.31
CA ASP A 174 4.23 -27.92 -13.25
C ASP A 174 3.57 -27.72 -14.61
N GLU A 175 2.45 -27.01 -14.69
CA GLU A 175 1.82 -26.70 -15.99
C GLU A 175 0.94 -25.45 -15.94
N ILE A 176 0.72 -24.83 -17.09
CA ILE A 176 -0.24 -23.74 -17.28
C ILE A 176 -1.44 -24.25 -18.08
N ALA A 177 -2.62 -24.23 -17.46
CA ALA A 177 -3.88 -24.65 -18.07
C ALA A 177 -4.58 -23.48 -18.75
N TYR A 178 -4.67 -23.50 -20.09
CA TYR A 178 -5.36 -22.47 -20.88
C TYR A 178 -6.87 -22.69 -21.01
N GLY A 179 -7.34 -23.93 -20.76
CA GLY A 179 -8.75 -24.30 -20.81
C GLY A 179 -9.41 -24.39 -19.43
N ASP A 180 -10.38 -25.29 -19.31
CA ASP A 180 -11.00 -25.61 -18.03
C ASP A 180 -9.95 -26.19 -17.05
N LEU A 181 -9.89 -25.61 -15.85
CA LEU A 181 -8.83 -25.89 -14.89
C LEU A 181 -9.02 -27.27 -14.24
N ARG A 182 -10.28 -27.64 -13.96
CA ARG A 182 -10.63 -28.94 -13.38
C ARG A 182 -10.24 -30.06 -14.33
N SER A 183 -10.66 -29.95 -15.59
CA SER A 183 -10.33 -30.90 -16.66
C SER A 183 -8.82 -31.04 -16.89
N ALA A 184 -8.08 -29.93 -16.88
CA ALA A 184 -6.62 -29.97 -17.02
C ALA A 184 -5.94 -30.67 -15.83
N ALA A 185 -6.39 -30.37 -14.60
CA ALA A 185 -5.83 -30.98 -13.39
C ALA A 185 -6.13 -32.49 -13.27
N THR A 186 -7.35 -32.92 -13.62
CA THR A 186 -7.70 -34.34 -13.64
C THR A 186 -6.99 -35.10 -14.77
N ALA A 187 -6.84 -34.49 -15.95
CA ALA A 187 -6.04 -35.06 -17.03
C ALA A 187 -4.56 -35.22 -16.62
N PHE A 188 -3.99 -34.22 -15.94
CA PHE A 188 -2.63 -34.31 -15.39
C PHE A 188 -2.49 -35.44 -14.36
N ALA A 189 -3.44 -35.55 -13.43
CA ALA A 189 -3.45 -36.63 -12.45
C ALA A 189 -3.52 -38.01 -13.11
N ARG A 190 -4.34 -38.17 -14.15
CA ARG A 190 -4.45 -39.41 -14.94
C ARG A 190 -3.13 -39.75 -15.64
N ALA A 191 -2.52 -38.78 -16.32
CA ALA A 191 -1.24 -38.97 -16.97
C ALA A 191 -0.14 -39.38 -15.97
N HIS A 192 -0.14 -38.79 -14.77
CA HIS A 192 0.80 -39.14 -13.71
C HIS A 192 0.65 -40.60 -13.25
N LEU A 193 -0.58 -41.10 -13.15
CA LEU A 193 -0.88 -42.50 -12.84
C LEU A 193 -0.45 -43.44 -13.96
N GLU A 194 -0.82 -43.14 -15.21
CA GLU A 194 -0.49 -43.94 -16.39
C GLU A 194 1.02 -44.08 -16.60
N GLN A 195 1.75 -42.98 -16.42
CA GLN A 195 3.21 -42.93 -16.55
C GLN A 195 3.94 -43.48 -15.31
N ARG A 196 3.21 -43.78 -14.22
CA ARG A 196 3.78 -44.19 -12.92
C ARG A 196 4.88 -43.24 -12.44
N THR A 197 4.63 -41.95 -12.60
CA THR A 197 5.61 -40.92 -12.23
C THR A 197 5.83 -40.96 -10.70
N PRO A 198 7.07 -40.92 -10.21
CA PRO A 198 7.33 -40.90 -8.77
C PRO A 198 6.68 -39.69 -8.09
N LEU A 199 6.16 -39.90 -6.89
CA LEU A 199 5.59 -38.83 -6.06
C LEU A 199 6.71 -37.88 -5.60
N ARG A 200 6.73 -36.66 -6.15
CA ARG A 200 7.69 -35.64 -5.74
C ARG A 200 7.35 -35.12 -4.35
N ARG A 201 8.27 -35.31 -3.40
CA ARG A 201 8.20 -34.75 -2.04
C ARG A 201 9.28 -33.69 -1.88
N ILE A 202 8.88 -32.42 -1.80
CA ILE A 202 9.82 -31.30 -1.82
C ILE A 202 10.75 -31.33 -0.60
N ALA A 203 10.26 -31.79 0.56
CA ALA A 203 11.09 -31.91 1.77
C ALA A 203 12.35 -32.77 1.57
N ALA A 204 12.25 -33.82 0.75
CA ALA A 204 13.32 -34.77 0.48
C ALA A 204 14.30 -34.30 -0.62
N ASP A 205 13.94 -33.28 -1.40
CA ASP A 205 14.76 -32.78 -2.52
C ASP A 205 15.59 -31.56 -2.11
N ALA A 206 16.78 -31.81 -1.56
CA ALA A 206 17.74 -30.76 -1.24
C ALA A 206 18.57 -30.31 -2.46
N GLY A 207 18.38 -30.91 -3.64
CA GLY A 207 19.29 -30.77 -4.78
C GLY A 207 19.41 -29.35 -5.32
N ARG A 208 18.39 -28.50 -5.12
CA ARG A 208 18.39 -27.09 -5.56
C ARG A 208 18.80 -26.09 -4.48
N LEU A 209 19.07 -26.55 -3.25
CA LEU A 209 19.60 -25.70 -2.18
C LEU A 209 21.06 -25.33 -2.46
N ALA A 210 21.85 -26.31 -2.88
CA ALA A 210 23.20 -26.12 -3.38
C ALA A 210 23.14 -25.87 -4.89
N GLY A 211 23.16 -24.59 -5.28
CA GLY A 211 23.37 -24.22 -6.68
C GLY A 211 24.84 -24.38 -7.09
N THR A 212 25.21 -23.81 -8.23
CA THR A 212 26.63 -23.65 -8.60
C THR A 212 27.34 -22.58 -7.78
N ILE A 213 26.59 -21.76 -7.04
CA ILE A 213 27.07 -20.65 -6.21
C ILE A 213 26.94 -21.06 -4.74
N ASP A 214 27.94 -20.71 -3.92
CA ASP A 214 27.91 -20.96 -2.49
C ASP A 214 26.70 -20.24 -1.83
N PRO A 215 25.92 -20.91 -0.98
CA PRO A 215 24.82 -20.28 -0.26
C PRO A 215 25.20 -18.98 0.46
N ALA A 216 26.40 -18.86 1.03
CA ALA A 216 26.88 -17.66 1.70
C ALA A 216 26.90 -16.45 0.76
N ASP A 217 27.44 -16.61 -0.45
CA ASP A 217 27.49 -15.56 -1.48
C ASP A 217 26.07 -15.14 -1.90
N MET A 218 25.15 -16.11 -1.98
CA MET A 218 23.74 -15.85 -2.32
C MET A 218 23.05 -15.02 -1.24
N PHE A 219 23.31 -15.32 0.04
CA PHE A 219 22.81 -14.52 1.16
C PHE A 219 23.37 -13.09 1.13
N ASP A 220 24.67 -12.92 0.88
CA ASP A 220 25.30 -11.60 0.86
C ASP A 220 24.79 -10.77 -0.33
N ALA A 221 24.63 -11.38 -1.50
CA ALA A 221 23.99 -10.74 -2.65
C ALA A 221 22.53 -10.33 -2.35
N ALA A 222 21.77 -11.15 -1.62
CA ALA A 222 20.41 -10.80 -1.21
C ALA A 222 20.38 -9.68 -0.16
N LYS A 223 21.30 -9.69 0.82
CA LYS A 223 21.45 -8.61 1.81
C LYS A 223 21.77 -7.28 1.15
N MET A 224 22.67 -7.26 0.17
CA MET A 224 22.99 -6.06 -0.60
C MET A 224 21.77 -5.57 -1.40
N ARG A 225 21.10 -6.48 -2.13
CA ARG A 225 19.94 -6.17 -2.98
C ARG A 225 18.74 -5.64 -2.19
N HIS A 226 18.52 -6.18 -0.99
CA HIS A 226 17.36 -5.89 -0.13
C HIS A 226 17.73 -5.14 1.15
N ALA A 227 18.89 -4.48 1.19
CA ALA A 227 19.45 -3.83 2.38
C ALA A 227 18.45 -2.90 3.08
N ARG A 228 17.69 -2.12 2.30
CA ARG A 228 16.67 -1.18 2.82
C ARG A 228 15.53 -1.89 3.54
N ILE A 229 15.09 -3.05 3.04
CA ILE A 229 14.04 -3.85 3.68
C ILE A 229 14.59 -4.46 4.98
N ILE A 230 15.78 -5.06 4.90
CA ILE A 230 16.39 -5.79 6.02
C ILE A 230 16.77 -4.88 7.19
N ALA A 231 17.25 -3.67 6.92
CA ALA A 231 17.73 -2.75 7.96
C ALA A 231 16.68 -2.45 9.05
N ARG A 232 15.38 -2.42 8.69
CA ARG A 232 14.31 -1.93 9.57
C ARG A 232 13.17 -2.92 9.79
N ASN A 233 13.26 -4.13 9.24
CA ASN A 233 12.19 -5.12 9.31
C ASN A 233 12.66 -6.39 10.04
N ASP A 234 12.10 -6.64 11.22
CA ASP A 234 12.41 -7.83 12.01
C ASP A 234 12.06 -9.13 11.28
N ALA A 235 10.96 -9.14 10.53
CA ALA A 235 10.56 -10.30 9.74
C ALA A 235 11.50 -10.58 8.56
N ALA A 236 12.11 -9.54 7.97
CA ALA A 236 13.16 -9.74 6.97
C ALA A 236 14.38 -10.43 7.57
N ARG A 237 14.81 -10.02 8.77
CA ARG A 237 15.89 -10.70 9.52
C ARG A 237 15.50 -12.13 9.91
N GLY A 238 14.27 -12.32 10.38
CA GLY A 238 13.71 -13.64 10.66
C GLY A 238 13.67 -14.54 9.43
N ALA A 239 13.30 -14.01 8.26
CA ALA A 239 13.27 -14.75 7.00
C ALA A 239 14.67 -15.23 6.58
N LEU A 240 15.69 -14.36 6.72
CA LEU A 240 17.08 -14.75 6.50
C LEU A 240 17.49 -15.90 7.42
N ASN A 241 17.13 -15.82 8.71
CA ASN A 241 17.45 -16.87 9.68
C ASN A 241 16.75 -18.20 9.36
N ALA A 242 15.47 -18.16 8.98
CA ALA A 242 14.72 -19.36 8.60
C ALA A 242 15.25 -19.99 7.29
N LEU A 243 15.63 -19.17 6.32
CA LEU A 243 16.27 -19.63 5.09
C LEU A 243 17.69 -20.15 5.34
N HIS A 244 18.45 -19.59 6.28
CA HIS A 244 19.74 -20.14 6.72
C HIS A 244 19.56 -21.53 7.35
N ALA A 245 18.51 -21.73 8.15
CA ALA A 245 18.18 -23.03 8.71
C ALA A 245 17.91 -24.05 7.59
N ALA A 246 17.20 -23.65 6.53
CA ALA A 246 16.91 -24.51 5.39
C ALA A 246 18.15 -25.06 4.68
N THR A 247 19.28 -24.34 4.73
CA THR A 247 20.55 -24.74 4.09
C THR A 247 21.52 -25.45 5.03
N ARG A 248 21.31 -25.40 6.35
CA ARG A 248 22.28 -25.88 7.36
C ARG A 248 21.77 -27.01 8.23
N LEU A 249 20.45 -27.11 8.41
CA LEU A 249 19.82 -28.07 9.29
C LEU A 249 19.07 -29.14 8.48
N PRO A 250 18.87 -30.34 9.06
CA PRO A 250 17.88 -31.30 8.57
C PRO A 250 16.49 -30.64 8.43
N PHE A 251 15.68 -31.14 7.50
CA PHE A 251 14.41 -30.50 7.14
C PHE A 251 13.47 -30.29 8.34
N GLU A 252 13.31 -31.31 9.20
CA GLU A 252 12.46 -31.23 10.39
C GLU A 252 12.97 -30.21 11.43
N GLU A 253 14.30 -30.13 11.62
CA GLU A 253 14.92 -29.11 12.48
C GLU A 253 14.76 -27.70 11.88
N GLY A 254 14.84 -27.58 10.56
CA GLY A 254 14.55 -26.34 9.85
C GLY A 254 13.10 -25.89 9.99
N LEU A 255 12.13 -26.82 9.95
CA LEU A 255 10.72 -26.54 10.23
C LEU A 255 10.50 -26.08 11.67
N ALA A 256 11.12 -26.75 12.65
CA ALA A 256 11.06 -26.33 14.04
C ALA A 256 11.61 -24.91 14.22
N ARG A 257 12.75 -24.61 13.59
CA ARG A 257 13.36 -23.28 13.65
C ARG A 257 12.52 -22.20 12.97
N GLU A 258 11.92 -22.50 11.82
CA GLU A 258 10.95 -21.60 11.18
C GLU A 258 9.79 -21.28 12.13
N ARG A 259 9.26 -22.29 12.82
CA ARG A 259 8.13 -22.14 13.72
C ARG A 259 8.45 -21.27 14.94
N GLU A 260 9.64 -21.44 15.52
CA GLU A 260 10.13 -20.59 16.61
C GLU A 260 10.21 -19.12 16.18
N ILE A 261 10.87 -18.84 15.06
CA ILE A 261 11.02 -17.48 14.53
C ILE A 261 9.65 -16.86 14.23
N PHE A 262 8.73 -17.63 13.65
CA PHE A 262 7.37 -17.18 13.41
C PHE A 262 6.66 -16.78 14.71
N ALA A 263 6.79 -17.58 15.78
CA ALA A 263 6.15 -17.32 17.06
C ALA A 263 6.73 -16.08 17.77
N GLU A 264 8.05 -15.88 17.69
CA GLU A 264 8.72 -14.67 18.18
C GLU A 264 8.19 -13.41 17.46
N LEU A 265 8.18 -13.44 16.12
CA LEU A 265 7.71 -12.32 15.29
C LEU A 265 6.23 -11.99 15.52
N MET A 266 5.37 -13.01 15.66
CA MET A 266 3.93 -12.86 15.89
C MET A 266 3.61 -12.00 17.12
N ASN A 267 4.45 -12.06 18.14
CA ASN A 267 4.29 -11.30 19.39
C ASN A 267 5.03 -9.96 19.39
N GLY A 268 5.91 -9.74 18.41
CA GLY A 268 6.72 -8.53 18.27
C GLY A 268 5.92 -7.27 17.90
N PRO A 269 6.47 -6.08 18.23
CA PRO A 269 5.79 -4.80 17.98
C PRO A 269 5.57 -4.51 16.49
N GLN A 270 6.53 -4.84 15.63
CA GLN A 270 6.40 -4.61 14.19
C GLN A 270 5.27 -5.43 13.56
N SER A 271 5.11 -6.70 13.95
CA SER A 271 4.00 -7.51 13.44
C SER A 271 2.65 -6.99 13.92
N LYS A 272 2.53 -6.58 15.20
CA LYS A 272 1.30 -5.95 15.72
C LYS A 272 0.93 -4.71 14.89
N ALA A 273 1.90 -3.84 14.63
CA ALA A 273 1.73 -2.63 13.82
C ALA A 273 1.29 -2.93 12.38
N GLN A 274 1.94 -3.88 11.71
CA GLN A 274 1.63 -4.21 10.32
C GLN A 274 0.30 -4.96 10.17
N ARG A 275 -0.06 -5.84 11.12
CA ARG A 275 -1.40 -6.47 11.17
C ARG A 275 -2.50 -5.44 11.42
N TYR A 276 -2.25 -4.49 12.32
CA TYR A 276 -3.13 -3.34 12.54
C TYR A 276 -3.36 -2.57 11.23
N LEU A 277 -2.30 -2.20 10.51
CA LEU A 277 -2.42 -1.47 9.24
C LEU A 277 -3.16 -2.26 8.16
N PHE A 278 -2.97 -3.58 8.11
CA PHE A 278 -3.71 -4.43 7.18
C PHE A 278 -5.22 -4.36 7.45
N ALA A 279 -5.63 -4.43 8.71
CA ALA A 279 -7.02 -4.26 9.10
C ALA A 279 -7.52 -2.82 8.84
N ALA A 280 -6.73 -1.82 9.21
CA ALA A 280 -7.01 -0.40 9.00
C ALA A 280 -7.26 -0.08 7.51
N THR A 281 -6.40 -0.56 6.61
CA THR A 281 -6.54 -0.33 5.16
C THR A 281 -7.83 -0.94 4.61
N ARG A 282 -8.24 -2.12 5.12
CA ARG A 282 -9.52 -2.73 4.74
C ARG A 282 -10.72 -1.98 5.32
N ALA A 283 -10.59 -1.41 6.51
CA ALA A 283 -11.63 -0.61 7.15
C ALA A 283 -11.81 0.75 6.43
N ALA A 284 -10.72 1.42 6.06
CA ALA A 284 -10.72 2.70 5.34
C ALA A 284 -11.44 2.61 3.98
N ALA A 285 -11.37 1.45 3.32
CA ALA A 285 -12.10 1.18 2.08
C ALA A 285 -13.63 1.08 2.25
N LYS A 286 -14.16 1.10 3.48
CA LYS A 286 -15.59 0.99 3.80
C LYS A 286 -16.12 2.27 4.44
N LEU A 287 -17.16 2.83 3.84
CA LEU A 287 -17.96 3.90 4.40
C LEU A 287 -19.01 3.29 5.35
N GLY A 288 -18.85 3.49 6.67
CA GLY A 288 -19.68 2.84 7.69
C GLY A 288 -21.08 3.44 7.85
N ASP A 289 -21.31 4.62 7.29
CA ASP A 289 -22.53 5.43 7.44
C ASP A 289 -23.42 5.40 6.19
N LEU A 290 -23.11 4.57 5.20
CA LEU A 290 -23.94 4.45 4.00
C LEU A 290 -25.25 3.70 4.28
N PRO A 291 -26.39 4.15 3.71
CA PRO A 291 -27.64 3.41 3.75
C PRO A 291 -27.49 2.00 3.16
N ALA A 292 -28.22 1.04 3.74
CA ALA A 292 -28.29 -0.32 3.21
C ALA A 292 -28.77 -0.32 1.75
N GLY A 293 -28.12 -1.11 0.90
CA GLY A 293 -28.46 -1.20 -0.52
C GLY A 293 -27.82 -0.12 -1.41
N THR A 294 -27.03 0.81 -0.89
CA THR A 294 -26.26 1.77 -1.71
C THR A 294 -25.36 1.00 -2.70
N ARG A 295 -25.52 1.25 -4.00
CA ARG A 295 -24.75 0.61 -5.08
C ARG A 295 -23.88 1.65 -5.79
N PRO A 296 -22.57 1.43 -5.96
CA PRO A 296 -21.74 2.31 -6.78
C PRO A 296 -22.13 2.19 -8.26
N LYS A 297 -22.06 3.31 -8.99
CA LYS A 297 -22.23 3.35 -10.45
C LYS A 297 -20.92 3.00 -11.17
N PRO A 298 -20.97 2.32 -12.33
CA PRO A 298 -19.78 2.09 -13.14
C PRO A 298 -19.24 3.41 -13.72
N ILE A 299 -17.92 3.54 -13.79
CA ILE A 299 -17.23 4.66 -14.44
C ILE A 299 -16.36 4.07 -15.56
N ALA A 300 -16.65 4.45 -16.80
CA ALA A 300 -15.92 3.98 -17.99
C ALA A 300 -15.21 5.13 -18.72
N ARG A 301 -15.87 6.29 -18.84
CA ARG A 301 -15.33 7.48 -19.51
C ARG A 301 -15.08 8.59 -18.51
N VAL A 302 -13.85 9.09 -18.48
CA VAL A 302 -13.41 10.09 -17.51
C VAL A 302 -12.86 11.35 -18.19
N GLY A 303 -13.20 12.49 -17.62
CA GLY A 303 -12.74 13.81 -18.04
C GLY A 303 -11.72 14.38 -17.06
N ILE A 304 -10.76 15.15 -17.55
CA ILE A 304 -9.80 15.90 -16.73
C ILE A 304 -9.73 17.33 -17.25
N VAL A 305 -9.91 18.31 -16.36
CA VAL A 305 -9.74 19.73 -16.68
C VAL A 305 -8.39 20.20 -16.13
N GLY A 306 -7.50 20.58 -17.03
CA GLY A 306 -6.11 20.98 -16.76
C GLY A 306 -5.11 19.91 -17.20
N ALA A 307 -4.11 20.30 -18.00
CA ALA A 307 -3.01 19.45 -18.47
C ALA A 307 -1.67 19.75 -17.77
N GLY A 308 -1.73 20.37 -16.59
CA GLY A 308 -0.58 20.60 -15.70
C GLY A 308 -0.04 19.31 -15.05
N THR A 309 0.85 19.45 -14.06
CA THR A 309 1.47 18.29 -13.39
C THR A 309 0.45 17.32 -12.79
N MET A 310 -0.56 17.83 -12.08
CA MET A 310 -1.60 16.98 -11.49
C MET A 310 -2.49 16.32 -12.54
N GLY A 311 -3.02 17.10 -13.49
CA GLY A 311 -3.88 16.56 -14.56
C GLY A 311 -3.19 15.45 -15.36
N ARG A 312 -1.91 15.61 -15.69
CA ARG A 312 -1.10 14.56 -16.36
C ARG A 312 -0.96 13.31 -15.51
N GLY A 313 -0.65 13.47 -14.22
CA GLY A 313 -0.51 12.34 -13.30
C GLY A 313 -1.82 11.58 -13.10
N ILE A 314 -2.95 12.28 -13.01
CA ILE A 314 -4.30 11.70 -12.91
C ILE A 314 -4.66 10.98 -14.21
N ALA A 315 -4.40 11.60 -15.37
CA ALA A 315 -4.62 10.98 -16.67
C ALA A 315 -3.83 9.67 -16.80
N MET A 316 -2.55 9.68 -16.42
CA MET A 316 -1.73 8.47 -16.40
C MET A 316 -2.28 7.38 -15.49
N ALA A 317 -2.81 7.74 -14.31
CA ALA A 317 -3.43 6.77 -13.40
C ALA A 317 -4.68 6.14 -14.02
N PHE A 318 -5.53 6.95 -14.66
CA PHE A 318 -6.76 6.48 -15.32
C PHE A 318 -6.46 5.60 -16.55
N LEU A 319 -5.52 6.01 -17.40
CA LEU A 319 -5.06 5.21 -18.54
C LEU A 319 -4.43 3.89 -18.12
N ALA A 320 -3.67 3.87 -17.01
CA ALA A 320 -3.12 2.63 -16.46
C ALA A 320 -4.21 1.69 -15.93
N GLY A 321 -5.33 2.25 -15.45
CA GLY A 321 -6.55 1.51 -15.10
C GLY A 321 -7.39 1.07 -16.28
N GLY A 322 -7.00 1.40 -17.53
CA GLY A 322 -7.69 0.98 -18.75
C GLY A 322 -8.90 1.82 -19.13
N LEU A 323 -9.04 3.03 -18.56
CA LEU A 323 -10.16 3.94 -18.82
C LEU A 323 -9.94 4.79 -20.08
N ASP A 324 -11.03 5.23 -20.68
CA ASP A 324 -11.01 6.23 -21.75
C ASP A 324 -11.00 7.64 -21.15
N VAL A 325 -9.97 8.41 -21.47
CA VAL A 325 -9.66 9.69 -20.82
C VAL A 325 -9.76 10.82 -21.82
N THR A 326 -10.58 11.83 -21.53
CA THR A 326 -10.56 13.11 -22.23
C THR A 326 -9.88 14.17 -21.36
N ILE A 327 -8.81 14.78 -21.86
CA ILE A 327 -8.08 15.84 -21.13
C ILE A 327 -8.27 17.19 -21.84
N VAL A 328 -8.77 18.17 -21.09
CA VAL A 328 -9.07 19.52 -21.60
C VAL A 328 -8.08 20.53 -21.03
N GLU A 329 -7.51 21.35 -21.91
CA GLU A 329 -6.69 22.50 -21.55
C GLU A 329 -7.03 23.70 -22.45
N THR A 330 -6.90 24.92 -21.93
CA THR A 330 -7.28 26.13 -22.67
C THR A 330 -6.34 26.41 -23.85
N ALA A 331 -5.03 26.27 -23.63
CA ALA A 331 -4.01 26.54 -24.64
C ALA A 331 -3.54 25.26 -25.34
N ARG A 332 -3.64 25.23 -26.67
CA ARG A 332 -3.22 24.09 -27.52
C ARG A 332 -1.75 23.69 -27.30
N GLU A 333 -0.88 24.67 -27.05
CA GLU A 333 0.54 24.42 -26.76
C GLU A 333 0.74 23.70 -25.41
N SER A 334 0.06 24.16 -24.36
CA SER A 334 0.09 23.51 -23.04
C SER A 334 -0.51 22.10 -23.08
N LEU A 335 -1.58 21.90 -23.84
CA LEU A 335 -2.16 20.58 -24.11
C LEU A 335 -1.14 19.66 -24.79
N GLY A 336 -0.46 20.14 -25.85
CA GLY A 336 0.56 19.40 -26.57
C GLY A 336 1.73 18.98 -25.67
N ARG A 337 2.26 19.91 -24.86
CA ARG A 337 3.27 19.59 -23.84
C ARG A 337 2.80 18.55 -22.84
N GLY A 338 1.54 18.63 -22.42
CA GLY A 338 0.96 17.72 -21.46
C GLY A 338 0.86 16.28 -21.99
N VAL A 339 0.34 16.13 -23.20
CA VAL A 339 0.25 14.83 -23.91
C VAL A 339 1.63 14.23 -24.15
N ALA A 340 2.59 15.03 -24.59
CA ALA A 340 3.97 14.57 -24.83
C ALA A 340 4.62 14.04 -23.54
N ALA A 341 4.42 14.74 -22.40
CA ALA A 341 4.94 14.30 -21.12
C ALA A 341 4.30 12.99 -20.62
N ILE A 342 2.99 12.79 -20.83
CA ILE A 342 2.31 11.52 -20.51
C ILE A 342 2.92 10.36 -21.30
N ARG A 343 3.09 10.54 -22.62
CA ARG A 343 3.71 9.54 -23.50
C ARG A 343 5.12 9.18 -23.03
N SER A 344 5.96 10.20 -22.85
CA SER A 344 7.36 10.03 -22.43
C SER A 344 7.47 9.26 -21.11
N ALA A 345 6.56 9.50 -20.16
CA ALA A 345 6.56 8.77 -18.88
C ALA A 345 6.20 7.28 -19.03
N PHE A 346 5.29 6.93 -19.96
CA PHE A 346 5.01 5.53 -20.27
C PHE A 346 6.17 4.85 -21.02
N GLU A 347 6.79 5.54 -21.98
CA GLU A 347 7.98 5.05 -22.69
C GLU A 347 9.15 4.82 -21.73
N ALA A 348 9.39 5.75 -20.80
CA ALA A 348 10.41 5.58 -19.76
C ALA A 348 10.10 4.40 -18.82
N SER A 349 8.82 4.11 -18.56
CA SER A 349 8.42 2.93 -17.79
C SER A 349 8.66 1.64 -18.58
N ALA A 350 8.45 1.67 -19.90
CA ALA A 350 8.70 0.54 -20.78
C ALA A 350 10.20 0.25 -20.95
N ALA A 351 11.02 1.28 -21.12
CA ALA A 351 12.47 1.17 -21.15
C ALA A 351 13.07 0.57 -19.86
N LYS A 352 12.39 0.76 -18.73
CA LYS A 352 12.73 0.15 -17.43
C LYS A 352 12.14 -1.25 -17.22
N GLY A 353 11.52 -1.85 -18.25
CA GLY A 353 10.89 -3.17 -18.18
C GLY A 353 9.64 -3.26 -17.30
N ARG A 354 9.09 -2.12 -16.86
CA ARG A 354 7.88 -2.06 -15.99
C ARG A 354 6.57 -2.06 -16.78
N LEU A 355 6.66 -1.85 -18.09
CA LEU A 355 5.55 -1.83 -19.02
C LEU A 355 6.02 -2.51 -20.33
N ARG A 356 5.15 -3.29 -20.96
CA ARG A 356 5.47 -3.81 -22.30
C ARG A 356 5.44 -2.66 -23.32
N PRO A 357 6.36 -2.60 -24.31
CA PRO A 357 6.37 -1.53 -25.31
C PRO A 357 5.02 -1.33 -26.01
N GLU A 358 4.31 -2.42 -26.34
CA GLU A 358 3.02 -2.40 -27.04
C GLU A 358 1.91 -1.80 -26.17
N ALA A 359 2.04 -1.89 -24.85
CA ALA A 359 1.06 -1.32 -23.92
C ALA A 359 1.11 0.21 -23.87
N VAL A 360 2.20 0.84 -24.32
CA VAL A 360 2.28 2.31 -24.44
C VAL A 360 1.27 2.80 -25.48
N ALA A 361 1.27 2.21 -26.68
CA ALA A 361 0.37 2.59 -27.76
C ALA A 361 -1.10 2.38 -27.36
N GLY A 362 -1.42 1.25 -26.75
CA GLY A 362 -2.78 0.96 -26.26
C GLY A 362 -3.27 1.94 -25.19
N ARG A 363 -2.39 2.42 -24.30
CA ARG A 363 -2.75 3.48 -23.34
C ARG A 363 -2.94 4.83 -24.01
N MET A 364 -2.05 5.21 -24.92
CA MET A 364 -2.17 6.49 -25.62
C MET A 364 -3.40 6.56 -26.54
N ALA A 365 -3.84 5.43 -27.11
CA ALA A 365 -5.05 5.35 -27.93
C ALA A 365 -6.34 5.67 -27.15
N ARG A 366 -6.32 5.55 -25.82
CA ARG A 366 -7.44 5.91 -24.93
C ARG A 366 -7.43 7.36 -24.46
N LEU A 367 -6.41 8.14 -24.83
CA LEU A 367 -6.29 9.54 -24.45
C LEU A 367 -6.79 10.45 -25.58
N THR A 368 -7.85 11.20 -25.31
CA THR A 368 -8.41 12.21 -26.21
C THR A 368 -8.06 13.61 -25.70
N PRO A 369 -7.09 14.31 -26.32
CA PRO A 369 -6.81 15.71 -25.98
C PRO A 369 -7.82 16.64 -26.62
N SER A 370 -8.31 17.63 -25.88
CA SER A 370 -9.23 18.66 -26.38
C SER A 370 -8.95 20.04 -25.79
N THR A 371 -9.40 21.08 -26.50
CA THR A 371 -9.44 22.46 -26.00
C THR A 371 -10.86 22.93 -25.67
N ALA A 372 -11.87 22.08 -25.88
CA ALA A 372 -13.28 22.39 -25.69
C ALA A 372 -13.85 21.63 -24.49
N LEU A 373 -14.42 22.34 -23.52
CA LEU A 373 -15.09 21.71 -22.37
C LEU A 373 -16.31 20.87 -22.80
N SER A 374 -16.95 21.19 -23.92
CA SER A 374 -18.09 20.45 -24.47
C SER A 374 -17.78 18.98 -24.75
N ASP A 375 -16.52 18.65 -25.03
CA ASP A 375 -16.10 17.27 -25.32
C ASP A 375 -16.16 16.37 -24.07
N LEU A 376 -16.35 16.97 -22.90
CA LEU A 376 -16.58 16.26 -21.63
C LEU A 376 -18.03 15.81 -21.43
N ALA A 377 -18.96 16.20 -22.31
CA ALA A 377 -20.40 15.92 -22.15
C ALA A 377 -20.71 14.43 -21.96
N GLY A 378 -19.90 13.54 -22.56
CA GLY A 378 -20.05 12.08 -22.49
C GLY A 378 -19.40 11.39 -21.28
N CYS A 379 -18.71 12.12 -20.41
CA CYS A 379 -17.98 11.55 -19.28
C CYS A 379 -18.91 11.16 -18.12
N ASP A 380 -18.58 10.07 -17.43
CA ASP A 380 -19.26 9.61 -16.20
C ASP A 380 -18.72 10.33 -14.96
N LEU A 381 -17.43 10.71 -15.00
CA LEU A 381 -16.72 11.46 -13.97
C LEU A 381 -15.81 12.50 -14.63
N VAL A 382 -15.82 13.73 -14.12
CA VAL A 382 -14.87 14.79 -14.53
C VAL A 382 -14.07 15.24 -13.31
N VAL A 383 -12.74 15.23 -13.40
CA VAL A 383 -11.83 15.70 -12.34
C VAL A 383 -11.23 17.04 -12.73
N GLU A 384 -11.47 18.06 -11.91
CA GLU A 384 -10.85 19.37 -12.02
C GLU A 384 -9.47 19.37 -11.35
N ALA A 385 -8.43 19.78 -12.10
CA ALA A 385 -7.05 19.88 -11.67
C ALA A 385 -6.36 21.15 -12.19
N VAL A 386 -7.06 22.28 -12.09
CA VAL A 386 -6.59 23.63 -12.47
C VAL A 386 -6.04 24.39 -11.26
N PHE A 387 -5.69 25.67 -11.47
CA PHE A 387 -5.15 26.56 -10.44
C PHE A 387 -6.01 26.61 -9.16
N GLU A 388 -5.32 26.72 -8.03
CA GLU A 388 -5.90 26.64 -6.69
C GLU A 388 -6.54 27.96 -6.25
N THR A 389 -7.57 28.41 -6.96
CA THR A 389 -8.38 29.58 -6.58
C THR A 389 -9.86 29.23 -6.59
N LEU A 390 -10.59 29.67 -5.56
CA LEU A 390 -12.01 29.35 -5.43
C LEU A 390 -12.84 29.91 -6.60
N ALA A 391 -12.54 31.12 -7.06
CA ALA A 391 -13.26 31.77 -8.15
C ALA A 391 -13.17 30.95 -9.44
N VAL A 392 -11.95 30.56 -9.85
CA VAL A 392 -11.73 29.76 -11.07
C VAL A 392 -12.41 28.39 -10.94
N LYS A 393 -12.29 27.71 -9.80
CA LYS A 393 -12.94 26.41 -9.61
C LYS A 393 -14.46 26.52 -9.66
N ARG A 394 -15.08 27.51 -9.00
CA ARG A 394 -16.53 27.70 -9.06
C ARG A 394 -17.03 27.98 -10.48
N GLU A 395 -16.30 28.79 -11.24
CA GLU A 395 -16.62 29.06 -12.64
C GLU A 395 -16.59 27.77 -13.48
N ILE A 396 -15.54 26.96 -13.34
CA ILE A 396 -15.39 25.69 -14.05
C ILE A 396 -16.52 24.73 -13.68
N PHE A 397 -16.84 24.59 -12.39
CA PHE A 397 -17.92 23.72 -11.94
C PHE A 397 -19.28 24.16 -12.48
N GLY A 398 -19.55 25.47 -12.57
CA GLY A 398 -20.77 26.00 -13.18
C GLY A 398 -20.86 25.69 -14.68
N LYS A 399 -19.75 25.83 -15.43
CA LYS A 399 -19.69 25.46 -16.85
C LYS A 399 -19.88 23.96 -17.06
N LEU A 400 -19.17 23.14 -16.28
CA LEU A 400 -19.29 21.68 -16.35
C LEU A 400 -20.71 21.22 -16.02
N ASP A 401 -21.36 21.82 -15.00
CA ASP A 401 -22.72 21.46 -14.60
C ASP A 401 -23.74 21.60 -15.75
N ALA A 402 -23.54 22.57 -16.64
CA ALA A 402 -24.35 22.79 -17.83
C ALA A 402 -24.01 21.86 -19.01
N ILE A 403 -22.78 21.33 -19.06
CA ILE A 403 -22.25 20.55 -20.19
C ILE A 403 -22.43 19.04 -19.98
N VAL A 404 -22.08 18.54 -18.80
CA VAL A 404 -22.08 17.09 -18.54
C VAL A 404 -23.50 16.59 -18.27
N ARG A 405 -23.73 15.30 -18.52
CA ARG A 405 -25.00 14.64 -18.21
C ARG A 405 -25.41 14.88 -16.75
N PRO A 406 -26.72 14.92 -16.42
CA PRO A 406 -27.19 15.17 -15.05
C PRO A 406 -26.69 14.19 -13.99
N ASP A 407 -26.37 12.96 -14.40
CA ASP A 407 -25.89 11.88 -13.54
C ASP A 407 -24.36 11.80 -13.42
N ALA A 408 -23.61 12.60 -14.18
CA ALA A 408 -22.15 12.62 -14.12
C ALA A 408 -21.64 13.21 -12.80
N ILE A 409 -20.59 12.62 -12.25
CA ILE A 409 -19.91 13.07 -11.03
C ILE A 409 -18.90 14.17 -11.39
N LEU A 410 -18.88 15.24 -10.58
CA LEU A 410 -17.88 16.29 -10.69
C LEU A 410 -16.95 16.23 -9.48
N ALA A 411 -15.66 16.02 -9.72
CA ALA A 411 -14.67 15.92 -8.68
C ALA A 411 -13.65 17.07 -8.73
N THR A 412 -13.23 17.58 -7.58
CA THR A 412 -12.09 18.52 -7.50
C THR A 412 -10.88 17.83 -6.87
N ASN A 413 -9.69 18.11 -7.41
CA ASN A 413 -8.40 17.71 -6.85
C ASN A 413 -7.82 18.76 -5.88
N THR A 414 -8.60 19.75 -5.45
CA THR A 414 -8.14 20.76 -4.48
C THR A 414 -7.52 20.13 -3.24
N SER A 415 -6.49 20.76 -2.69
CA SER A 415 -5.76 20.29 -1.49
C SER A 415 -6.00 21.14 -0.25
N HIS A 416 -6.60 22.34 -0.41
CA HIS A 416 -6.84 23.30 0.68
C HIS A 416 -8.21 23.98 0.64
N LEU A 417 -8.90 24.00 -0.50
CA LEU A 417 -10.17 24.71 -0.60
C LEU A 417 -11.32 23.87 -0.03
N ASP A 418 -12.28 24.57 0.57
CA ASP A 418 -13.52 23.98 1.05
C ASP A 418 -14.33 23.43 -0.13
N VAL A 419 -14.47 22.10 -0.18
CA VAL A 419 -15.22 21.38 -1.23
C VAL A 419 -16.68 21.81 -1.28
N ASN A 420 -17.28 22.23 -0.16
CA ASN A 420 -18.65 22.76 -0.15
C ASN A 420 -18.73 24.10 -0.89
N GLN A 421 -17.71 24.95 -0.76
CA GLN A 421 -17.65 26.23 -1.47
C GLN A 421 -17.42 26.04 -2.97
N VAL A 422 -16.62 25.04 -3.35
CA VAL A 422 -16.45 24.63 -4.76
C VAL A 422 -17.76 24.07 -5.31
N ALA A 423 -18.43 23.19 -4.57
CA ALA A 423 -19.73 22.62 -4.94
C ALA A 423 -20.80 23.69 -5.15
N GLY A 424 -20.71 24.82 -4.45
CA GLY A 424 -21.59 25.98 -4.64
C GLY A 424 -21.51 26.67 -6.02
N GLY A 425 -20.56 26.28 -6.88
CA GLY A 425 -20.55 26.65 -8.30
C GLY A 425 -21.51 25.84 -9.18
N SER A 426 -21.95 24.67 -8.71
CA SER A 426 -22.87 23.76 -9.41
C SER A 426 -24.32 23.94 -8.92
N LYS A 427 -25.30 23.80 -9.82
CA LYS A 427 -26.72 23.74 -9.43
C LYS A 427 -27.11 22.38 -8.84
N ARG A 428 -26.23 21.38 -8.96
CA ARG A 428 -26.39 20.00 -8.48
C ARG A 428 -25.22 19.63 -7.56
N PRO A 429 -25.05 20.28 -6.39
CA PRO A 429 -23.93 20.04 -5.48
C PRO A 429 -23.88 18.60 -4.95
N GLU A 430 -24.98 17.85 -5.02
CA GLU A 430 -25.10 16.48 -4.55
C GLU A 430 -24.27 15.45 -5.33
N ARG A 431 -23.83 15.82 -6.55
CA ARG A 431 -22.90 15.04 -7.38
C ARG A 431 -21.44 15.53 -7.33
N VAL A 432 -21.15 16.51 -6.48
CA VAL A 432 -19.80 17.06 -6.31
C VAL A 432 -19.07 16.34 -5.18
N ILE A 433 -17.80 16.00 -5.40
CA ILE A 433 -16.94 15.35 -4.40
C ILE A 433 -15.49 15.84 -4.52
N GLY A 434 -14.66 15.69 -3.48
CA GLY A 434 -13.22 15.83 -3.62
C GLY A 434 -12.55 14.49 -3.92
N LEU A 435 -11.66 14.47 -4.91
CA LEU A 435 -10.72 13.38 -5.16
C LEU A 435 -9.31 13.95 -5.11
N HIS A 436 -8.77 14.06 -3.90
CA HIS A 436 -7.45 14.64 -3.68
C HIS A 436 -6.36 13.59 -3.92
N PHE A 437 -5.74 13.66 -5.10
CA PHE A 437 -4.59 12.83 -5.48
C PHE A 437 -3.29 13.47 -4.99
N PHE A 438 -2.31 12.62 -4.69
CA PHE A 438 -0.99 13.04 -4.21
C PHE A 438 0.04 13.03 -5.34
N THR A 439 0.87 14.07 -5.45
CA THR A 439 1.93 14.13 -6.47
C THR A 439 3.07 13.16 -6.16
N PRO A 440 3.58 12.38 -7.14
CA PRO A 440 3.04 12.16 -8.49
C PRO A 440 1.82 11.23 -8.49
N ALA A 441 0.69 11.67 -9.07
CA ALA A 441 -0.59 10.99 -8.95
C ALA A 441 -0.67 9.58 -9.57
N HIS A 442 0.24 9.21 -10.48
CA HIS A 442 0.31 7.84 -11.01
C HIS A 442 1.16 6.90 -10.15
N VAL A 443 1.97 7.44 -9.22
CA VAL A 443 2.85 6.68 -8.32
C VAL A 443 2.23 6.53 -6.94
N MET A 444 1.75 7.64 -6.35
CA MET A 444 1.25 7.65 -4.98
C MET A 444 -0.03 6.83 -4.84
N LYS A 445 -0.15 6.02 -3.80
CA LYS A 445 -1.30 5.12 -3.61
C LYS A 445 -2.51 5.83 -3.03
N LEU A 446 -2.30 6.82 -2.17
CA LEU A 446 -3.38 7.50 -1.45
C LEU A 446 -4.24 8.37 -2.37
N VAL A 447 -5.55 8.33 -2.14
CA VAL A 447 -6.51 9.35 -2.56
C VAL A 447 -7.40 9.67 -1.35
N GLU A 448 -7.43 10.93 -0.92
CA GLU A 448 -8.41 11.39 0.06
C GLU A 448 -9.72 11.69 -0.68
N VAL A 449 -10.78 10.96 -0.34
CA VAL A 449 -12.12 11.09 -0.91
C VAL A 449 -12.93 12.01 -0.01
N VAL A 450 -12.95 13.29 -0.37
CA VAL A 450 -13.50 14.35 0.48
C VAL A 450 -15.00 14.48 0.23
N ARG A 451 -15.80 14.06 1.21
CA ARG A 451 -17.26 14.08 1.11
C ARG A 451 -17.78 15.46 1.52
N GLY A 452 -18.35 16.20 0.56
CA GLY A 452 -19.06 17.43 0.83
C GLY A 452 -20.37 17.19 1.58
N ALA A 453 -20.89 18.23 2.23
CA ALA A 453 -22.10 18.16 3.05
C ALA A 453 -23.34 17.73 2.25
N LYS A 454 -23.40 18.04 0.95
CA LYS A 454 -24.50 17.66 0.05
C LYS A 454 -24.22 16.40 -0.77
N THR A 455 -22.99 15.90 -0.77
CA THR A 455 -22.60 14.74 -1.59
C THR A 455 -23.44 13.52 -1.21
N THR A 456 -24.13 12.93 -2.20
CA THR A 456 -24.99 11.77 -1.94
C THR A 456 -24.19 10.52 -1.52
N PRO A 457 -24.80 9.60 -0.76
CA PRO A 457 -24.20 8.30 -0.46
C PRO A 457 -23.76 7.50 -1.70
N GLU A 458 -24.54 7.56 -2.79
CA GLU A 458 -24.23 6.88 -4.05
C GLU A 458 -22.94 7.42 -4.70
N VAL A 459 -22.75 8.75 -4.70
CA VAL A 459 -21.56 9.40 -5.25
C VAL A 459 -20.33 9.06 -4.41
N ALA A 460 -20.44 9.08 -3.08
CA ALA A 460 -19.36 8.67 -2.19
C ALA A 460 -18.97 7.19 -2.38
N ALA A 461 -19.96 6.30 -2.46
CA ALA A 461 -19.73 4.88 -2.74
C ALA A 461 -19.07 4.65 -4.11
N THR A 462 -19.54 5.37 -5.13
CA THR A 462 -19.00 5.33 -6.50
C THR A 462 -17.55 5.80 -6.54
N ALA A 463 -17.23 6.91 -5.86
CA ALA A 463 -15.86 7.41 -5.76
C ALA A 463 -14.92 6.43 -5.05
N MET A 464 -15.34 5.84 -3.92
CA MET A 464 -14.53 4.83 -3.21
C MET A 464 -14.28 3.58 -4.07
N ALA A 465 -15.31 3.11 -4.76
CA ALA A 465 -15.20 1.97 -5.69
C ALA A 465 -14.27 2.28 -6.86
N PHE A 466 -14.37 3.48 -7.43
CA PHE A 466 -13.52 3.96 -8.51
C PHE A 466 -12.05 4.08 -8.10
N VAL A 467 -11.77 4.70 -6.95
CA VAL A 467 -10.40 4.78 -6.42
C VAL A 467 -9.82 3.38 -6.24
N LYS A 468 -10.60 2.45 -5.69
CA LYS A 468 -10.18 1.04 -5.54
C LYS A 468 -9.92 0.37 -6.89
N SER A 469 -10.74 0.60 -7.92
CA SER A 469 -10.53 0.00 -9.25
C SER A 469 -9.26 0.48 -9.95
N LEU A 470 -8.73 1.65 -9.55
CA LEU A 470 -7.44 2.16 -10.01
C LEU A 470 -6.23 1.54 -9.26
N GLY A 471 -6.46 0.63 -8.32
CA GLY A 471 -5.41 0.09 -7.44
C GLY A 471 -4.88 1.09 -6.42
N LYS A 472 -5.63 2.16 -6.15
CA LYS A 472 -5.33 3.18 -5.13
C LYS A 472 -5.95 2.80 -3.78
N VAL A 473 -5.49 3.47 -2.72
CA VAL A 473 -6.03 3.39 -1.37
C VAL A 473 -6.87 4.64 -1.13
N GLY A 474 -8.19 4.48 -1.17
CA GLY A 474 -9.15 5.54 -0.86
C GLY A 474 -9.41 5.62 0.64
N VAL A 475 -9.35 6.84 1.19
CA VAL A 475 -9.78 7.14 2.56
C VAL A 475 -10.85 8.20 2.50
N ALA A 476 -11.99 7.96 3.14
CA ALA A 476 -13.06 8.94 3.21
C ALA A 476 -12.73 10.03 4.24
N VAL A 477 -12.89 11.28 3.85
CA VAL A 477 -12.52 12.43 4.66
C VAL A 477 -13.63 13.48 4.65
N GLY A 478 -13.86 14.14 5.79
CA GLY A 478 -14.71 15.31 5.90
C GLY A 478 -14.06 16.57 5.30
N VAL A 479 -14.84 17.63 5.16
CA VAL A 479 -14.31 18.90 4.65
C VAL A 479 -13.60 19.66 5.78
N GLY A 480 -12.35 20.06 5.53
CA GLY A 480 -11.55 20.89 6.42
C GLY A 480 -10.28 21.38 5.74
N ASP A 481 -9.67 22.46 6.24
CA ASP A 481 -8.43 23.02 5.68
C ASP A 481 -7.29 21.98 5.75
N GLY A 482 -6.79 21.58 4.59
CA GLY A 482 -5.74 20.57 4.45
C GLY A 482 -6.17 19.14 4.78
N PHE A 483 -7.48 18.89 4.90
CA PHE A 483 -8.08 17.57 5.18
C PHE A 483 -7.42 16.87 6.37
N ILE A 484 -6.84 15.68 6.18
CA ILE A 484 -6.07 14.97 7.21
C ILE A 484 -4.58 15.27 7.03
N GLY A 485 -4.03 14.85 5.89
CA GLY A 485 -2.59 14.80 5.71
C GLY A 485 -1.91 16.16 5.74
N ASN A 486 -2.38 17.11 4.92
CA ASN A 486 -1.73 18.41 4.78
C ASN A 486 -1.89 19.24 6.05
N ARG A 487 -3.03 19.09 6.75
CA ARG A 487 -3.29 19.71 8.04
C ARG A 487 -2.27 19.29 9.09
N MET A 488 -2.01 17.99 9.22
CA MET A 488 -1.02 17.46 10.16
C MET A 488 0.43 17.83 9.74
N VAL A 489 0.75 17.77 8.44
CA VAL A 489 2.08 18.18 7.93
C VAL A 489 2.39 19.64 8.24
N ARG A 490 1.40 20.53 8.15
CA ARG A 490 1.56 21.95 8.46
C ARG A 490 2.05 22.17 9.88
N VAL A 491 1.48 21.47 10.86
CA VAL A 491 1.88 21.56 12.27
C VAL A 491 3.31 21.08 12.47
N ARG A 492 3.64 19.89 11.93
CA ARG A 492 5.02 19.36 11.94
C ARG A 492 6.01 20.35 11.32
N ARG A 493 5.64 20.96 10.20
CA ARG A 493 6.51 21.86 9.44
C ARG A 493 6.82 23.15 10.19
N GLN A 494 5.81 23.72 10.85
CA GLN A 494 5.99 24.93 11.67
C GLN A 494 7.03 24.72 12.76
N GLU A 495 7.00 23.57 13.44
CA GLU A 495 7.98 23.26 14.48
C GLU A 495 9.36 22.93 13.91
N ALA A 496 9.45 22.23 12.78
CA ALA A 496 10.72 22.02 12.09
C ALA A 496 11.40 23.36 11.72
N ASP A 497 10.64 24.32 11.18
CA ASP A 497 11.16 25.64 10.83
C ASP A 497 11.60 26.44 12.08
N ARG A 498 10.86 26.35 13.21
CA ARG A 498 11.21 26.98 14.50
C ARG A 498 12.50 26.41 15.09
N LEU A 499 12.62 25.08 15.14
CA LEU A 499 13.82 24.39 15.63
C LEU A 499 15.08 24.82 14.86
N VAL A 500 14.96 25.05 13.56
CA VAL A 500 16.08 25.56 12.75
C VAL A 500 16.53 26.96 13.18
N LEU A 501 15.59 27.84 13.55
CA LEU A 501 15.92 29.17 14.06
C LEU A 501 16.45 29.13 15.50
N GLU A 502 16.05 28.14 16.31
CA GLU A 502 16.48 28.00 17.70
C GLU A 502 17.84 27.33 17.87
N GLY A 503 18.36 26.61 16.86
CA GLY A 503 19.65 25.96 17.00
C GLY A 503 19.98 24.84 16.04
N ALA A 504 18.98 24.10 15.54
CA ALA A 504 19.18 23.03 14.58
C ALA A 504 19.52 23.57 13.18
N MET A 505 20.00 22.70 12.30
CA MET A 505 20.07 22.95 10.87
C MET A 505 19.05 22.08 10.11
N PRO A 506 18.65 22.47 8.87
CA PRO A 506 17.74 21.66 8.06
C PRO A 506 18.16 20.19 7.92
N TRP A 507 19.47 19.93 7.78
CA TRP A 507 20.01 18.57 7.67
C TRP A 507 20.02 17.78 8.99
N ASP A 508 20.03 18.44 10.14
CA ASP A 508 19.88 17.74 11.43
C ASP A 508 18.46 17.18 11.55
N VAL A 509 17.46 18.02 11.25
CA VAL A 509 16.06 17.63 11.28
C VAL A 509 15.79 16.52 10.26
N ASP A 510 16.29 16.65 9.04
CA ASP A 510 16.11 15.62 8.01
C ASP A 510 16.80 14.30 8.36
N ARG A 511 18.00 14.36 8.97
CA ARG A 511 18.69 13.17 9.49
C ARG A 511 17.88 12.49 10.59
N VAL A 512 17.28 13.25 11.50
CA VAL A 512 16.43 12.69 12.56
C VAL A 512 15.20 12.00 11.98
N PHE A 513 14.50 12.62 11.03
CA PHE A 513 13.31 12.02 10.41
C PHE A 513 13.60 10.81 9.53
N THR A 514 14.72 10.84 8.80
CA THR A 514 15.17 9.66 8.04
C THR A 514 15.69 8.56 8.97
N GLY A 515 16.32 8.91 10.08
CA GLY A 515 16.67 8.02 11.19
C GLY A 515 15.44 7.35 11.81
N PHE A 516 14.37 8.12 12.06
CA PHE A 516 13.07 7.62 12.51
C PHE A 516 12.46 6.62 11.51
N GLY A 517 12.56 6.91 10.22
CA GLY A 517 12.24 5.96 9.14
C GLY A 517 11.44 6.52 8.00
N LEU A 518 11.16 7.83 7.99
CA LEU A 518 10.58 8.46 6.81
C LEU A 518 11.55 8.34 5.63
N PRO A 519 11.06 8.16 4.39
CA PRO A 519 11.92 8.06 3.21
C PRO A 519 12.69 9.36 2.92
N MET A 520 12.20 10.49 3.45
CA MET A 520 12.76 11.81 3.23
C MET A 520 12.41 12.72 4.41
N GLY A 521 13.34 13.59 4.80
CA GLY A 521 13.09 14.63 5.80
C GLY A 521 12.25 15.80 5.27
N PRO A 522 11.67 16.62 6.16
CA PRO A 522 10.78 17.72 5.79
C PRO A 522 11.42 18.80 4.89
N PHE A 523 12.73 19.05 4.98
CA PHE A 523 13.40 20.09 4.19
C PHE A 523 13.75 19.59 2.79
N ARG A 524 14.32 18.39 2.67
CA ARG A 524 14.50 17.64 1.41
C ARG A 524 13.18 17.50 0.65
N MET A 525 12.09 17.19 1.35
CA MET A 525 10.76 17.07 0.74
C MET A 525 10.28 18.40 0.17
N ALA A 526 10.58 19.52 0.83
CA ALA A 526 10.22 20.84 0.34
C ALA A 526 11.06 21.27 -0.86
N ASP A 527 12.36 20.95 -0.88
CA ASP A 527 13.20 21.18 -2.05
C ASP A 527 12.75 20.34 -3.26
N LEU A 528 12.30 19.10 -3.05
CA LEU A 528 11.72 18.25 -4.08
C LEU A 528 10.41 18.83 -4.62
N ALA A 529 9.53 19.33 -3.74
CA ALA A 529 8.26 19.96 -4.13
C ALA A 529 8.47 21.29 -4.86
N GLY A 530 9.50 22.04 -4.47
CA GLY A 530 9.83 23.38 -4.95
C GLY A 530 9.43 24.45 -3.94
N LEU A 531 10.40 25.24 -3.49
CA LEU A 531 10.18 26.24 -2.44
C LEU A 531 9.33 27.43 -2.91
N ASP A 532 9.25 27.66 -4.21
CA ASP A 532 8.47 28.73 -4.83
C ASP A 532 6.98 28.38 -4.99
N LEU A 533 6.54 27.16 -4.65
CA LEU A 533 5.13 26.77 -4.76
C LEU A 533 4.25 27.60 -3.82
N GLY A 534 3.41 28.48 -4.37
CA GLY A 534 2.58 29.41 -3.58
C GLY A 534 3.37 30.57 -2.96
N TRP A 535 4.59 30.83 -3.42
CA TRP A 535 5.36 32.03 -3.06
C TRP A 535 5.36 33.03 -4.23
N SER A 536 5.26 34.32 -3.92
CA SER A 536 5.50 35.41 -4.86
C SER A 536 6.47 36.40 -4.25
N ARG A 537 7.19 37.13 -5.11
CA ARG A 537 8.17 38.14 -4.66
C ARG A 537 7.47 39.31 -3.96
N GLU A 538 6.29 39.68 -4.44
CA GLU A 538 5.50 40.81 -3.97
C GLU A 538 4.90 40.57 -2.58
N ALA A 539 4.58 39.32 -2.24
CA ALA A 539 4.03 38.94 -0.94
C ALA A 539 5.10 38.44 0.05
N SER A 540 6.37 38.44 -0.34
CA SER A 540 7.44 37.93 0.49
C SER A 540 7.73 38.87 1.66
N SER A 541 7.69 38.36 2.88
CA SER A 541 8.04 39.13 4.08
C SER A 541 9.52 39.07 4.44
N GLY A 542 10.31 38.19 3.77
CA GLY A 542 11.70 37.92 4.12
C GLY A 542 11.92 37.31 5.51
N ARG A 543 10.85 37.02 6.29
CA ARG A 543 10.96 36.58 7.68
C ARG A 543 11.15 35.08 7.86
N SER A 544 10.91 34.28 6.83
CA SER A 544 11.13 32.83 6.87
C SER A 544 12.31 32.42 6.02
N LEU A 545 13.00 31.36 6.43
CA LEU A 545 14.12 30.80 5.67
C LEU A 545 13.72 30.44 4.23
N ARG A 546 12.55 29.83 4.07
CA ARG A 546 11.97 29.53 2.75
C ARG A 546 11.86 30.79 1.88
N ALA A 547 11.31 31.88 2.43
CA ALA A 547 11.14 33.13 1.70
C ALA A 547 12.49 33.70 1.26
N ARG A 548 13.48 33.77 2.18
CA ARG A 548 14.84 34.26 1.87
C ARG A 548 15.52 33.43 0.79
N LEU A 549 15.39 32.09 0.84
CA LEU A 549 15.90 31.20 -0.21
C LEU A 549 15.26 31.50 -1.58
N CYS A 550 13.93 31.66 -1.64
CA CYS A 550 13.23 32.01 -2.87
C CYS A 550 13.64 33.37 -3.44
N GLU A 551 13.85 34.38 -2.59
CA GLU A 551 14.27 35.74 -2.98
C GLU A 551 15.61 35.73 -3.73
N ILE A 552 16.54 34.87 -3.29
CA ILE A 552 17.85 34.67 -3.92
C ILE A 552 17.86 33.57 -5.00
N GLY A 553 16.69 33.11 -5.44
CA GLY A 553 16.55 32.15 -6.54
C GLY A 553 16.80 30.68 -6.19
N ARG A 554 16.98 30.36 -4.90
CA ARG A 554 17.14 28.99 -4.41
C ARG A 554 15.77 28.35 -4.17
N ARG A 555 15.22 27.71 -5.21
CA ARG A 555 13.84 27.18 -5.28
C ARG A 555 13.74 25.65 -5.14
N GLY A 556 14.80 24.98 -4.69
CA GLY A 556 14.85 23.52 -4.47
C GLY A 556 15.60 22.75 -5.57
N GLU A 557 15.25 21.47 -5.73
CA GLU A 557 15.95 20.54 -6.64
C GLU A 557 15.93 21.04 -8.10
N LYS A 558 14.83 21.67 -8.53
CA LYS A 558 14.67 22.18 -9.90
C LYS A 558 15.60 23.34 -10.25
N SER A 559 16.05 24.10 -9.27
CA SER A 559 17.04 25.18 -9.42
C SER A 559 18.44 24.74 -8.99
N LYS A 560 18.63 23.44 -8.72
CA LYS A 560 19.86 22.85 -8.16
C LYS A 560 20.30 23.42 -6.80
N ALA A 561 19.41 24.16 -6.14
CA ALA A 561 19.73 24.93 -4.95
C ALA A 561 18.43 25.29 -4.19
N GLY A 562 18.37 24.96 -2.91
CA GLY A 562 17.27 25.20 -1.97
C GLY A 562 17.80 25.23 -0.54
N PHE A 563 17.18 24.48 0.37
CA PHE A 563 17.78 24.19 1.68
C PHE A 563 19.14 23.47 1.53
N TYR A 564 19.25 22.62 0.52
CA TYR A 564 20.48 21.94 0.10
C TYR A 564 21.03 22.51 -1.22
N ASP A 565 22.28 22.21 -1.53
CA ASP A 565 22.82 22.29 -2.89
C ASP A 565 22.69 20.93 -3.59
N TYR A 566 22.52 20.93 -4.91
CA TYR A 566 22.29 19.72 -5.70
C TYR A 566 23.21 19.64 -6.91
N ASP A 567 23.81 18.47 -7.13
CA ASP A 567 24.58 18.15 -8.34
C ASP A 567 23.68 17.80 -9.54
N ALA A 568 24.28 17.35 -10.65
CA ALA A 568 23.55 16.95 -11.85
C ALA A 568 22.70 15.68 -11.62
N GLU A 569 23.15 14.82 -10.72
CA GLU A 569 22.53 13.56 -10.29
C GLU A 569 21.44 13.77 -9.23
N ARG A 570 21.23 15.01 -8.78
CA ARG A 570 20.30 15.42 -7.71
C ARG A 570 20.68 14.89 -6.32
N THR A 571 21.96 14.64 -6.10
CA THR A 571 22.51 14.36 -4.76
C THR A 571 22.50 15.66 -3.95
N ALA A 572 21.92 15.61 -2.75
CA ALA A 572 21.85 16.76 -1.85
C ALA A 572 23.14 16.89 -1.03
N THR A 573 23.71 18.09 -0.97
CA THR A 573 24.85 18.44 -0.11
C THR A 573 24.51 19.61 0.80
N ILE A 574 25.20 19.68 1.95
CA ILE A 574 25.05 20.77 2.92
C ILE A 574 25.38 22.10 2.25
N SER A 575 24.53 23.11 2.45
CA SER A 575 24.68 24.43 1.84
C SER A 575 25.18 25.48 2.83
N PRO A 576 26.41 26.02 2.65
CA PRO A 576 26.91 27.13 3.46
C PRO A 576 26.05 28.40 3.34
N VAL A 577 25.38 28.61 2.21
CA VAL A 577 24.45 29.73 2.01
C VAL A 577 23.24 29.58 2.93
N THR A 578 22.63 28.40 2.97
CA THR A 578 21.51 28.11 3.87
C THR A 578 21.95 28.26 5.33
N GLU A 579 23.14 27.76 5.69
CA GLU A 579 23.68 27.93 7.03
C GLU A 579 23.79 29.41 7.45
N GLY A 580 24.35 30.25 6.57
CA GLY A 580 24.48 31.69 6.80
C GLY A 580 23.12 32.35 7.00
N LEU A 581 22.15 32.06 6.12
CA LEU A 581 20.79 32.62 6.21
C LEU A 581 20.06 32.19 7.50
N VAL A 582 20.25 30.93 7.93
CA VAL A 582 19.70 30.43 9.19
C VAL A 582 20.23 31.25 10.36
N ARG A 583 21.54 31.49 10.42
CA ARG A 583 22.18 32.27 11.49
C ARG A 583 21.71 33.73 11.47
N GLU A 584 21.65 34.35 10.29
CA GLU A 584 21.15 35.72 10.10
C GLU A 584 19.70 35.87 10.58
N LEU A 585 18.83 34.93 10.22
CA LEU A 585 17.43 34.96 10.64
C LEU A 585 17.25 34.73 12.14
N SER A 586 18.05 33.85 12.76
CA SER A 586 18.05 33.70 14.22
C SER A 586 18.43 35.00 14.92
N GLU A 587 19.50 35.65 14.46
CA GLU A 587 19.99 36.91 15.02
C GLU A 587 18.97 38.05 14.84
N ALA A 588 18.42 38.20 13.64
CA ALA A 588 17.39 39.20 13.34
C ALA A 588 16.10 38.99 14.14
N ALA A 589 15.78 37.74 14.51
CA ALA A 589 14.65 37.41 15.38
C ALA A 589 14.96 37.57 16.88
N GLY A 590 16.19 37.94 17.26
CA GLY A 590 16.62 38.03 18.65
C GLY A 590 16.69 36.66 19.36
N LEU A 591 16.83 35.57 18.59
CA LEU A 591 16.87 34.22 19.11
C LEU A 591 18.30 33.80 19.41
N GLN A 592 18.59 33.53 20.69
CA GLN A 592 19.85 32.91 21.07
C GLN A 592 19.84 31.43 20.69
N ARG A 593 20.69 31.07 19.71
CA ARG A 593 20.82 29.68 19.26
C ARG A 593 21.39 28.79 20.37
N ARG A 594 20.85 27.58 20.51
CA ARG A 594 21.27 26.57 21.51
C ARG A 594 21.46 25.18 20.87
N ALA A 595 22.05 24.25 21.61
CA ALA A 595 22.05 22.86 21.21
C ALA A 595 20.62 22.28 21.26
N ILE A 596 20.24 21.57 20.20
CA ILE A 596 18.94 20.88 20.09
C ILE A 596 19.23 19.40 19.90
N THR A 597 18.60 18.55 20.71
CA THR A 597 18.79 17.10 20.65
C THR A 597 17.89 16.44 19.61
N ASP A 598 18.30 15.27 19.11
CA ASP A 598 17.48 14.44 18.21
C ASP A 598 16.11 14.11 18.83
N ARG A 599 16.07 13.86 20.14
CA ARG A 599 14.83 13.60 20.89
C ARG A 599 13.91 14.82 20.86
N GLU A 600 14.44 16.02 21.13
CA GLU A 600 13.63 17.24 21.10
C GLU A 600 13.06 17.52 19.70
N ILE A 601 13.83 17.26 18.64
CA ILE A 601 13.35 17.38 17.26
C ILE A 601 12.15 16.46 17.02
N LEU A 602 12.22 15.20 17.45
CA LEU A 602 11.11 14.25 17.32
C LEU A 602 9.91 14.68 18.15
N GLU A 603 10.09 14.99 19.43
CA GLU A 603 9.01 15.42 20.34
C GLU A 603 8.27 16.63 19.79
N ARG A 604 8.99 17.70 19.46
CA ARG A 604 8.39 18.95 18.99
C ARG A 604 7.77 18.85 17.61
N CYS A 605 8.22 17.94 16.75
CA CYS A 605 7.62 17.81 15.43
C CYS A 605 6.51 16.75 15.36
N LEU A 606 6.62 15.64 16.11
CA LEU A 606 5.67 14.53 16.05
C LEU A 606 4.50 14.71 17.01
N TYR A 607 4.72 15.18 18.23
CA TYR A 607 3.64 15.22 19.24
C TYR A 607 2.55 16.26 18.93
N PRO A 608 2.86 17.50 18.51
CA PRO A 608 1.79 18.41 18.08
C PRO A 608 1.12 17.94 16.77
N MET A 609 1.84 17.19 15.92
CA MET A 609 1.25 16.55 14.73
C MET A 609 0.25 15.44 15.11
N ILE A 610 0.59 14.59 16.09
CA ILE A 610 -0.31 13.56 16.65
C ILE A 610 -1.53 14.23 17.31
N ASN A 611 -1.30 15.29 18.08
CA ASN A 611 -2.36 16.08 18.68
C ASN A 611 -3.30 16.70 17.64
N GLU A 612 -2.77 17.15 16.50
CA GLU A 612 -3.59 17.61 15.39
C GLU A 612 -4.43 16.47 14.78
N GLY A 613 -3.88 15.26 14.71
CA GLY A 613 -4.63 14.05 14.39
C GLY A 613 -5.79 13.79 15.37
N ALA A 614 -5.58 14.02 16.66
CA ALA A 614 -6.64 13.92 17.66
C ALA A 614 -7.76 14.97 17.46
N LYS A 615 -7.40 16.22 17.13
CA LYS A 615 -8.40 17.27 16.79
C LYS A 615 -9.19 16.91 15.53
N ILE A 616 -8.53 16.36 14.50
CA ILE A 616 -9.17 15.86 13.28
C ILE A 616 -10.24 14.80 13.60
N LEU A 617 -10.02 13.96 14.61
CA LEU A 617 -11.01 12.98 15.07
C LEU A 617 -12.16 13.64 15.83
N GLU A 618 -11.87 14.61 16.72
CA GLU A 618 -12.91 15.37 17.45
C GLU A 618 -13.85 16.11 16.49
N GLU A 619 -13.28 16.72 15.46
CA GLU A 619 -13.99 17.45 14.42
C GLU A 619 -14.69 16.52 13.40
N ARG A 620 -14.50 15.20 13.52
CA ARG A 620 -15.04 14.16 12.62
C ARG A 620 -14.64 14.36 11.15
N ILE A 621 -13.47 14.97 10.92
CA ILE A 621 -12.86 15.03 9.59
C ILE A 621 -12.34 13.65 9.20
N ALA A 622 -11.72 12.93 10.15
CA ALA A 622 -11.50 11.50 10.01
C ALA A 622 -12.56 10.75 10.80
N ALA A 623 -13.15 9.70 10.21
CA ALA A 623 -14.08 8.84 10.92
C ALA A 623 -13.35 7.97 11.95
N ARG A 624 -12.09 7.58 11.66
CA ARG A 624 -11.29 6.69 12.51
C ARG A 624 -9.84 7.11 12.65
N ALA A 625 -9.24 6.78 13.80
CA ALA A 625 -7.79 6.92 14.01
C ALA A 625 -7.01 6.09 12.98
N SER A 626 -7.55 4.92 12.63
CA SER A 626 -7.00 4.06 11.58
C SER A 626 -7.05 4.66 10.19
N ASP A 627 -8.00 5.55 9.89
CA ASP A 627 -8.05 6.26 8.61
C ASP A 627 -6.88 7.27 8.51
N ILE A 628 -6.55 7.96 9.61
CA ILE A 628 -5.38 8.85 9.70
C ILE A 628 -4.09 8.06 9.47
N ASP A 629 -3.97 6.90 10.09
CA ASP A 629 -2.79 6.03 9.92
C ASP A 629 -2.63 5.56 8.48
N VAL A 630 -3.73 5.19 7.81
CA VAL A 630 -3.73 4.81 6.39
C VAL A 630 -3.31 5.97 5.50
N VAL A 631 -3.78 7.20 5.77
CA VAL A 631 -3.34 8.42 5.07
C VAL A 631 -1.82 8.58 5.19
N TRP A 632 -1.29 8.51 6.41
CA TRP A 632 0.13 8.78 6.64
C TRP A 632 1.06 7.73 6.04
N VAL A 633 0.68 6.45 6.09
CA VAL A 633 1.46 5.37 5.47
C VAL A 633 1.46 5.47 3.95
N ASN A 634 0.30 5.77 3.32
CA ASN A 634 0.16 5.71 1.87
C ASN A 634 0.43 7.05 1.15
N GLY A 635 0.36 8.18 1.87
CA GLY A 635 0.55 9.53 1.33
C GLY A 635 1.86 10.20 1.74
N TYR A 636 2.34 9.92 2.97
CA TYR A 636 3.45 10.68 3.57
C TYR A 636 4.65 9.80 3.97
N GLY A 637 4.57 8.50 3.70
CA GLY A 637 5.68 7.56 3.88
C GLY A 637 5.97 7.23 5.33
N TRP A 638 4.96 7.28 6.21
CA TRP A 638 5.11 6.77 7.59
C TRP A 638 5.57 5.31 7.56
N PRO A 639 6.54 4.89 8.42
CA PRO A 639 7.09 3.54 8.37
C PRO A 639 6.01 2.49 8.72
N PRO A 640 5.68 1.54 7.83
CA PRO A 640 4.62 0.56 8.12
C PRO A 640 4.89 -0.33 9.33
N VAL A 641 6.18 -0.59 9.62
CA VAL A 641 6.63 -1.34 10.81
C VAL A 641 6.34 -0.62 12.13
N MET A 642 5.95 0.66 12.06
CA MET A 642 5.53 1.49 13.20
C MET A 642 4.02 1.79 13.17
N GLY A 643 3.26 1.19 12.25
CA GLY A 643 1.81 1.40 12.15
C GLY A 643 1.52 2.72 11.45
N GLY A 644 0.81 3.62 12.12
CA GLY A 644 0.70 5.02 11.73
C GLY A 644 0.92 5.93 12.95
N PRO A 645 0.87 7.25 12.80
CA PRO A 645 1.09 8.19 13.90
C PRO A 645 0.17 7.95 15.11
N MET A 646 -1.09 7.56 14.89
CA MET A 646 -2.06 7.34 15.98
C MET A 646 -1.75 6.03 16.71
N PHE A 647 -1.54 4.93 15.97
CA PHE A 647 -1.08 3.66 16.56
C PHE A 647 0.26 3.80 17.28
N TRP A 648 1.20 4.54 16.70
CA TRP A 648 2.52 4.76 17.28
C TRP A 648 2.41 5.55 18.60
N ALA A 649 1.52 6.54 18.68
CA ALA A 649 1.26 7.27 19.92
C ALA A 649 0.73 6.33 21.02
N ASP A 650 -0.22 5.46 20.69
CA ASP A 650 -0.73 4.45 21.62
C ASP A 650 0.38 3.52 22.12
N ALA A 651 1.25 3.05 21.21
CA ALA A 651 2.32 2.12 21.53
C ALA A 651 3.47 2.73 22.34
N ASN A 652 3.68 4.05 22.26
CA ASN A 652 4.75 4.76 22.97
C ASN A 652 4.25 5.53 24.22
N GLY A 653 2.92 5.56 24.44
CA GLY A 653 2.31 6.11 25.64
C GLY A 653 1.76 7.53 25.45
N LEU A 654 0.42 7.66 25.50
CA LEU A 654 -0.26 8.95 25.37
C LEU A 654 0.04 9.92 26.51
N GLY A 655 0.42 9.42 27.69
CA GLY A 655 0.81 10.24 28.83
C GLY A 655 2.04 11.10 28.55
N GLU A 656 3.08 10.53 27.92
CA GLU A 656 4.28 11.29 27.53
C GLU A 656 3.94 12.36 26.50
N VAL A 657 3.12 12.02 25.50
CA VAL A 657 2.66 12.98 24.49
C VAL A 657 1.95 14.16 25.16
N LEU A 658 1.02 13.90 26.08
CA LEU A 658 0.30 14.94 26.81
C LEU A 658 1.21 15.81 27.68
N GLU A 659 2.14 15.20 28.40
CA GLU A 659 3.08 15.92 29.27
C GLU A 659 3.95 16.90 28.47
N VAL A 660 4.53 16.43 27.37
CA VAL A 660 5.38 17.26 26.51
C VAL A 660 4.59 18.39 25.87
N LEU A 661 3.36 18.14 25.42
CA LEU A 661 2.47 19.19 24.91
C LEU A 661 2.22 20.28 25.95
N ARG A 662 1.84 19.90 27.18
CA ARG A 662 1.62 20.84 28.30
C ARG A 662 2.87 21.62 28.67
N ARG A 663 4.04 20.96 28.68
CA ARG A 663 5.33 21.58 28.97
C ARG A 663 5.67 22.69 27.97
N HIS A 664 5.35 22.49 26.70
CA HIS A 664 5.70 23.43 25.62
C HIS A 664 4.61 24.46 25.30
N GLU A 665 3.34 24.23 25.65
CA GLU A 665 2.24 25.17 25.37
C GLU A 665 2.52 26.62 25.81
N PRO A 666 3.02 26.91 27.04
CA PRO A 666 3.23 28.28 27.48
C PRO A 666 4.24 29.06 26.62
N ALA A 667 5.26 28.38 26.11
CA ALA A 667 6.34 28.99 25.34
C ALA A 667 6.09 28.98 23.82
N LEU A 668 5.46 27.93 23.31
CA LEU A 668 5.34 27.67 21.87
C LEU A 668 3.92 27.86 21.30
N GLY A 669 2.93 28.06 22.19
CA GLY A 669 1.57 28.48 21.84
C GLY A 669 0.63 27.35 21.45
N SER A 670 -0.45 27.72 20.75
CA SER A 670 -1.65 26.89 20.55
C SER A 670 -1.44 25.59 19.76
N ALA A 671 -0.35 25.45 19.01
CA ALA A 671 0.00 24.18 18.37
C ALA A 671 0.23 23.06 19.39
N PHE A 672 0.70 23.41 20.59
CA PHE A 672 0.97 22.49 21.70
C PHE A 672 -0.20 22.38 22.68
N ARG A 673 -1.29 23.13 22.50
CA ARG A 673 -2.48 22.97 23.34
C ARG A 673 -3.05 21.56 23.16
N PRO A 674 -3.10 20.72 24.21
CA PRO A 674 -3.68 19.38 24.11
C PRO A 674 -5.13 19.43 23.61
N SER A 675 -5.49 18.48 22.75
CA SER A 675 -6.88 18.23 22.36
C SER A 675 -7.68 17.64 23.51
N GLY A 676 -8.99 17.88 23.52
CA GLY A 676 -9.86 17.32 24.56
C GLY A 676 -9.90 15.79 24.51
N LEU A 677 -9.76 15.21 23.32
CA LEU A 677 -9.71 13.78 23.07
C LEU A 677 -8.46 13.17 23.68
N LEU A 678 -7.28 13.77 23.45
CA LEU A 678 -6.04 13.27 24.05
C LEU A 678 -6.11 13.32 25.58
N GLU A 679 -6.56 14.44 26.15
CA GLU A 679 -6.71 14.57 27.61
C GLU A 679 -7.69 13.53 28.17
N ARG A 680 -8.82 13.31 27.48
CA ARG A 680 -9.80 12.30 27.86
C ARG A 680 -9.22 10.90 27.83
N LEU A 681 -8.54 10.52 26.74
CA LEU A 681 -7.95 9.20 26.58
C LEU A 681 -6.89 8.93 27.66
N VAL A 682 -6.03 9.89 27.96
CA VAL A 682 -5.03 9.72 29.03
C VAL A 682 -5.70 9.56 30.40
N ARG A 683 -6.73 10.36 30.70
CA ARG A 683 -7.48 10.27 31.96
C ARG A 683 -8.21 8.93 32.13
N GLU A 684 -8.72 8.39 31.03
CA GLU A 684 -9.53 7.16 31.00
C GLU A 684 -8.70 5.90 30.70
N GLU A 685 -7.37 6.02 30.66
CA GLU A 685 -6.45 4.93 30.26
C GLU A 685 -6.83 4.28 28.92
N GLY A 686 -7.40 5.08 28.02
CA GLY A 686 -7.82 4.70 26.68
C GLY A 686 -6.71 4.83 25.63
N SER A 687 -7.06 4.49 24.39
CA SER A 687 -6.16 4.58 23.23
C SER A 687 -6.91 5.13 22.01
N PHE A 688 -6.19 5.74 21.06
CA PHE A 688 -6.80 6.21 19.81
C PHE A 688 -7.35 5.06 18.98
N THR A 689 -6.60 3.97 18.90
CA THR A 689 -6.96 2.77 18.12
C THR A 689 -8.05 1.93 18.78
N GLY A 690 -8.30 2.11 20.08
CA GLY A 690 -9.39 1.49 20.83
C GLY A 690 -10.73 2.21 20.74
N LEU A 691 -10.83 3.34 20.05
CA LEU A 691 -12.08 4.07 19.82
C LEU A 691 -13.05 3.33 18.85
N PHE A 692 -12.68 2.15 18.35
CA PHE A 692 -13.41 1.37 17.34
C PHE A 692 -13.69 -0.07 17.76
#